data_AF-A0A941N0G6-F1
#
_entry.id   AF-A0A941N0G6-F1
#
_cell.length_a   1.000
_cell.length_b   1.000
_cell.length_c   1.000
_cell.angle_alpha   90.00
_cell.angle_beta   90.00
_cell.angle_gamma   90.00
#
_symmetry.space_group_name_H-M   'P 1'
#
loop_
_entity.id
_entity.type
_entity.pdbx_description
1 polymer ?
#
loop_
_entity_poly.entity_id
_entity_poly.type
_entity_poly.pdbx_seq_one_letter_code
_entity_poly.pdbx_strand_id
1 'polypeptide(L)'
;MKMLQRWVAVVVCVAGGTWPTAGWCFPSDPLPGTKPLTIDQPLDVIMVDGIDRFALRELAASVEKRAALWKRDYSSPEAYETSVASNREHLLTILGIVDTRVPAQALELVATNVQPALIAHGPHFHVVTVRWQVLPGVTAEGLLLQPSGDPIARVVVLPDADWTPEMYAGLAAGVPEAAQLPRQLVEHGCQVLVPVLISRDDTYSGHPDVRYTNQPHREFIYRQAFEMGRTLIGYEVQKILAAVDQFTVMNETQQRKLPIAVAGVGEGGLLALYAAAVDPRIQGSLVSGYFQPREHLWQEPIYRNVWALLREFGDAELASLVAPRALVIEAAAAPEWAGPADPKPGRYGGAAPGKITTPALAVVRREFDRAAPHYAQLHAADRLTLVVSGDGTGPSGSTAAVQAFFQRLGLGEKPRLADKPLPDSRDKFDPLPRQKRQFDELVTFTQNLLRRSSLVRDKIWSKADRSSLAKWNETSGRYRDFVYDELIGRLPAPTMDPNVRTRPVLEEAKFIGYEVLIDVYPDVVAGGILLLPKDLKPSEKRPVVVCQHGLEGVPMDTISRDDKRKGGFEYYSGFAAELADRGFITYAPQNPYRGQHRFRTLQRKSNPLKRSLFSYIIPQHQRTIDFLKQLPGVDPQRIAFYGLSYGGKTAVRVPPMLTDYCLSICSADFNEWVYKNTTVESFMSYVFTPEYEIFEWNMGHTANYAELSYLMTPRPFMVERGHDDGVSLDEFVAFEYAKVRRHYAKVGLGDKTEIEFFNGPHKIHGVATYDFLHRHLNWPKKTGN
;
A
#
# COMPACT_ATOMS: atom_id res chain seq x y z
N MET A 1 10.15 -25.95 -21.88
CA MET A 1 9.87 -26.75 -23.08
C MET A 1 11.08 -27.66 -23.33
N LYS A 2 10.82 -28.98 -23.44
CA LYS A 2 11.72 -30.12 -23.74
C LYS A 2 12.58 -30.75 -22.61
N MET A 3 12.13 -31.96 -22.26
CA MET A 3 12.88 -33.23 -22.03
C MET A 3 13.66 -33.40 -20.72
N LEU A 4 13.18 -34.29 -19.84
CA LEU A 4 13.66 -35.68 -19.79
C LEU A 4 12.71 -36.56 -18.93
N GLN A 5 11.95 -37.43 -19.59
CA GLN A 5 11.43 -38.67 -19.02
C GLN A 5 12.45 -39.78 -19.30
N ARG A 6 12.87 -40.54 -18.30
CA ARG A 6 13.23 -41.96 -18.48
C ARG A 6 12.85 -42.76 -17.23
N TRP A 7 11.94 -43.70 -17.47
CA TRP A 7 11.60 -44.82 -16.61
C TRP A 7 12.72 -45.87 -16.64
N VAL A 8 13.01 -46.50 -15.50
CA VAL A 8 13.47 -47.89 -15.41
C VAL A 8 12.78 -48.52 -14.20
N ALA A 9 12.10 -49.63 -14.44
CA ALA A 9 11.46 -50.47 -13.43
C ALA A 9 12.28 -51.75 -13.20
N VAL A 10 11.93 -52.43 -12.11
CA VAL A 10 12.16 -53.85 -11.75
C VAL A 10 13.47 -54.15 -11.00
N VAL A 11 13.38 -54.53 -9.72
CA VAL A 11 13.30 -55.93 -9.21
C VAL A 11 13.04 -55.88 -7.70
N VAL A 12 12.01 -56.60 -7.25
CA VAL A 12 11.76 -56.94 -5.84
C VAL A 12 12.57 -58.20 -5.51
N CYS A 13 13.43 -58.13 -4.49
CA CYS A 13 13.91 -59.31 -3.76
C CYS A 13 13.70 -59.09 -2.27
N VAL A 14 12.80 -59.90 -1.70
CA VAL A 14 12.57 -60.04 -0.27
C VAL A 14 13.66 -60.95 0.30
N ALA A 15 14.39 -60.48 1.30
CA ALA A 15 15.13 -61.32 2.23
C ALA A 15 15.07 -60.70 3.63
N GLY A 16 14.51 -61.45 4.56
CA GLY A 16 14.22 -61.04 5.93
C GLY A 16 15.46 -60.80 6.78
N GLY A 17 15.37 -59.77 7.61
CA GLY A 17 16.26 -59.50 8.73
C GLY A 17 15.56 -58.55 9.68
N THR A 18 14.95 -59.09 10.73
CA THR A 18 14.32 -58.31 11.81
C THR A 18 15.41 -57.64 12.65
N TRP A 19 15.60 -56.35 12.46
CA TRP A 19 16.30 -55.49 13.42
C TRP A 19 15.24 -54.83 14.31
N PRO A 20 15.40 -54.77 15.64
CA PRO A 20 14.48 -54.03 16.47
C PRO A 20 14.70 -52.54 16.19
N THR A 21 13.87 -51.97 15.31
CA THR A 21 13.65 -50.53 15.34
C THR A 21 12.99 -50.26 16.68
N ALA A 22 13.77 -49.80 17.66
CA ALA A 22 13.23 -49.06 18.79
C ALA A 22 12.52 -47.85 18.19
N GLY A 23 11.23 -48.03 17.89
CA GLY A 23 10.35 -46.94 17.50
C GLY A 23 10.32 -46.01 18.69
N TRP A 24 10.91 -44.84 18.53
CA TRP A 24 10.61 -43.71 19.38
C TRP A 24 9.11 -43.50 19.25
N CYS A 25 8.36 -43.95 20.26
CA CYS A 25 6.93 -43.81 20.31
C CYS A 25 6.66 -42.32 20.47
N PHE A 26 6.37 -41.64 19.36
CA PHE A 26 5.92 -40.25 19.42
C PHE A 26 4.70 -40.19 20.35
N PRO A 27 4.59 -39.17 21.22
CA PRO A 27 3.34 -38.91 21.91
C PRO A 27 2.24 -38.85 20.85
N SER A 28 1.14 -39.59 21.02
CA SER A 28 -0.01 -39.50 20.12
C SER A 28 -0.98 -38.40 20.53
N ASP A 29 -0.85 -37.93 21.77
CA ASP A 29 -1.91 -37.19 22.44
C ASP A 29 -1.70 -35.67 22.30
N PRO A 30 -2.79 -34.91 22.12
CA PRO A 30 -2.74 -33.45 22.13
C PRO A 30 -2.31 -32.92 23.50
N LEU A 31 -1.88 -31.66 23.53
CA LEU A 31 -1.60 -30.96 24.78
C LEU A 31 -2.85 -30.95 25.70
N PRO A 32 -2.72 -31.23 27.01
CA PRO A 32 -3.85 -31.23 27.93
C PRO A 32 -4.66 -29.92 27.88
N GLY A 33 -5.98 -30.04 27.84
CA GLY A 33 -6.90 -28.89 27.73
C GLY A 33 -7.13 -28.38 26.30
N THR A 34 -6.60 -29.07 25.28
CA THR A 34 -6.80 -28.72 23.87
C THR A 34 -7.46 -29.86 23.08
N LYS A 35 -8.04 -29.53 21.93
CA LYS A 35 -8.60 -30.52 21.00
C LYS A 35 -7.48 -31.12 20.12
N PRO A 36 -7.63 -32.33 19.56
CA PRO A 36 -6.70 -32.84 18.56
C PRO A 36 -6.66 -31.96 17.30
N LEU A 37 -5.46 -31.64 16.81
CA LEU A 37 -5.27 -31.02 15.49
C LEU A 37 -5.23 -32.10 14.41
N THR A 38 -6.31 -32.21 13.65
CA THR A 38 -6.49 -33.21 12.57
C THR A 38 -6.28 -32.64 11.17
N ILE A 39 -5.96 -31.36 11.06
CA ILE A 39 -5.75 -30.69 9.77
C ILE A 39 -4.31 -30.96 9.31
N ASP A 40 -4.15 -31.56 8.13
CA ASP A 40 -2.84 -31.93 7.58
C ASP A 40 -2.23 -30.90 6.63
N GLN A 41 -2.90 -29.76 6.43
CA GLN A 41 -2.35 -28.66 5.64
C GLN A 41 -1.31 -27.86 6.43
N PRO A 42 -0.23 -27.35 5.80
CA PRO A 42 0.73 -26.48 6.46
C PRO A 42 0.10 -25.19 7.01
N LEU A 43 0.59 -24.73 8.18
CA LEU A 43 0.04 -23.54 8.85
C LEU A 43 0.11 -22.27 7.97
N ASP A 44 1.18 -22.08 7.21
CA ASP A 44 1.33 -20.93 6.31
C ASP A 44 0.25 -20.91 5.24
N VAL A 45 -0.10 -22.08 4.68
CA VAL A 45 -1.15 -22.24 3.67
C VAL A 45 -2.52 -21.93 4.27
N ILE A 46 -2.86 -22.54 5.42
CA ILE A 46 -4.14 -22.30 6.11
C ILE A 46 -4.29 -20.81 6.44
N MET A 47 -3.23 -20.20 6.95
CA MET A 47 -3.23 -18.81 7.38
C MET A 47 -3.38 -17.83 6.22
N VAL A 48 -2.59 -17.98 5.16
CA VAL A 48 -2.66 -17.10 3.98
C VAL A 48 -4.02 -17.23 3.29
N ASP A 49 -4.53 -18.44 3.07
CA ASP A 49 -5.83 -18.64 2.42
C ASP A 49 -7.00 -18.17 3.28
N GLY A 50 -6.87 -18.35 4.60
CA GLY A 50 -7.86 -17.89 5.57
C GLY A 50 -8.01 -16.37 5.56
N ILE A 51 -6.88 -15.66 5.65
CA ILE A 51 -6.86 -14.19 5.55
C ILE A 51 -7.35 -13.74 4.18
N ASP A 52 -7.03 -14.46 3.11
CA ASP A 52 -7.52 -14.16 1.76
C ASP A 52 -9.04 -14.18 1.66
N ARG A 53 -9.67 -15.27 2.12
CA ARG A 53 -11.13 -15.42 2.17
C ARG A 53 -11.77 -14.34 3.04
N PHE A 54 -11.17 -14.05 4.20
CA PHE A 54 -11.64 -12.99 5.09
C PHE A 54 -11.58 -11.62 4.40
N ALA A 55 -10.47 -11.27 3.77
CA ALA A 55 -10.28 -9.99 3.09
C ALA A 55 -11.24 -9.84 1.91
N LEU A 56 -11.43 -10.89 1.10
CA LEU A 56 -12.39 -10.87 -0.02
C LEU A 56 -13.84 -10.68 0.46
N ARG A 57 -14.24 -11.36 1.55
CA ARG A 57 -15.56 -11.16 2.16
C ARG A 57 -15.73 -9.73 2.68
N GLU A 58 -14.70 -9.19 3.33
CA GLU A 58 -14.75 -7.82 3.86
C GLU A 58 -14.77 -6.74 2.76
N LEU A 59 -14.09 -6.98 1.63
CA LEU A 59 -14.18 -6.14 0.44
C LEU A 59 -15.60 -6.16 -0.15
N ALA A 60 -16.20 -7.35 -0.31
CA ALA A 60 -17.58 -7.45 -0.78
C ALA A 60 -18.58 -6.76 0.17
N ALA A 61 -18.40 -6.94 1.48
CA ALA A 61 -19.26 -6.31 2.48
C ALA A 61 -19.04 -4.79 2.62
N SER A 62 -17.94 -4.24 2.09
CA SER A 62 -17.64 -2.80 2.22
C SER A 62 -18.69 -1.92 1.52
N VAL A 63 -19.33 -2.45 0.48
CA VAL A 63 -20.43 -1.79 -0.26
C VAL A 63 -21.60 -1.41 0.66
N GLU A 64 -22.01 -2.35 1.51
CA GLU A 64 -23.12 -2.13 2.44
C GLU A 64 -22.67 -1.30 3.65
N LYS A 65 -21.46 -1.58 4.16
CA LYS A 65 -20.91 -0.90 5.34
C LYS A 65 -20.65 0.59 5.11
N ARG A 66 -20.23 0.99 3.91
CA ARG A 66 -19.86 2.39 3.64
C ARG A 66 -21.04 3.35 3.80
N ALA A 67 -22.28 2.92 3.52
CA ALA A 67 -23.47 3.76 3.64
C ALA A 67 -23.62 4.41 5.03
N ALA A 68 -23.18 3.73 6.10
CA ALA A 68 -23.23 4.25 7.46
C ALA A 68 -22.28 5.45 7.72
N LEU A 69 -21.32 5.69 6.83
CA LEU A 69 -20.36 6.81 6.91
C LEU A 69 -20.81 8.05 6.12
N TRP A 70 -22.01 8.01 5.54
CA TRP A 70 -22.58 9.12 4.78
C TRP A 70 -23.81 9.68 5.48
N LYS A 71 -23.82 11.00 5.71
CA LYS A 71 -24.94 11.72 6.33
C LYS A 71 -25.56 12.69 5.33
N ARG A 72 -25.98 12.18 4.17
CA ARG A 72 -26.46 12.99 3.04
C ARG A 72 -27.77 13.69 3.37
N ASP A 73 -27.83 14.99 3.12
CA ASP A 73 -29.03 15.80 3.19
C ASP A 73 -29.51 16.15 1.78
N TYR A 74 -30.68 15.63 1.39
CA TYR A 74 -31.25 15.86 0.06
C TYR A 74 -32.25 17.02 0.00
N SER A 75 -32.37 17.82 1.06
CA SER A 75 -33.35 18.91 1.12
C SER A 75 -33.09 20.04 0.11
N SER A 76 -31.82 20.28 -0.25
CA SER A 76 -31.42 21.17 -1.34
C SER A 76 -30.01 20.80 -1.86
N PRO A 77 -29.61 21.26 -3.06
CA PRO A 77 -28.23 21.16 -3.53
C PRO A 77 -27.18 21.68 -2.54
N GLU A 78 -27.44 22.82 -1.89
CA GLU A 78 -26.53 23.46 -0.94
C GLU A 78 -26.43 22.66 0.36
N ALA A 79 -27.55 22.14 0.86
CA ALA A 79 -27.58 21.25 2.02
C ALA A 79 -26.81 19.96 1.72
N TYR A 80 -26.98 19.41 0.52
CA TYR A 80 -26.26 18.22 0.08
C TYR A 80 -24.75 18.43 0.06
N GLU A 81 -24.26 19.48 -0.61
CA GLU A 81 -22.84 19.82 -0.66
C GLU A 81 -22.25 20.02 0.75
N THR A 82 -22.98 20.69 1.63
CA THR A 82 -22.57 20.85 3.03
C THR A 82 -22.49 19.51 3.76
N SER A 83 -23.48 18.64 3.55
CA SER A 83 -23.57 17.35 4.23
C SER A 83 -22.48 16.35 3.83
N VAL A 84 -21.96 16.44 2.60
CA VAL A 84 -20.90 15.56 2.07
C VAL A 84 -19.50 16.18 2.12
N ALA A 85 -19.36 17.41 2.63
CA ALA A 85 -18.08 18.12 2.70
C ALA A 85 -17.00 17.32 3.45
N SER A 86 -17.36 16.70 4.58
CA SER A 86 -16.44 15.85 5.35
C SER A 86 -15.97 14.62 4.58
N ASN A 87 -16.84 13.96 3.80
CA ASN A 87 -16.45 12.86 2.93
C ASN A 87 -15.49 13.35 1.83
N ARG A 88 -15.70 14.56 1.29
CA ARG A 88 -14.79 15.18 0.31
C ARG A 88 -13.40 15.45 0.92
N GLU A 89 -13.33 15.95 2.15
CA GLU A 89 -12.08 16.16 2.90
C GLU A 89 -11.35 14.84 3.20
N HIS A 90 -12.09 13.79 3.57
CA HIS A 90 -11.53 12.45 3.74
C HIS A 90 -10.96 11.91 2.44
N LEU A 91 -11.69 12.07 1.32
CA LEU A 91 -11.20 11.67 -0.01
C LEU A 91 -9.90 12.40 -0.37
N LEU A 92 -9.83 13.72 -0.16
CA LEU A 92 -8.59 14.50 -0.35
C LEU A 92 -7.43 13.92 0.49
N THR A 93 -7.69 13.60 1.76
CA THR A 93 -6.70 13.07 2.69
C THR A 93 -6.16 11.72 2.26
N ILE A 94 -7.02 10.76 1.91
CA ILE A 94 -6.60 9.40 1.53
C ILE A 94 -5.95 9.34 0.14
N LEU A 95 -6.22 10.32 -0.72
CA LEU A 95 -5.47 10.51 -1.96
C LEU A 95 -4.10 11.16 -1.73
N GLY A 96 -3.87 11.74 -0.54
CA GLY A 96 -2.68 12.50 -0.21
C GLY A 96 -2.65 13.91 -0.81
N ILE A 97 -3.82 14.47 -1.09
CA ILE A 97 -4.00 15.85 -1.57
C ILE A 97 -4.03 16.78 -0.34
N VAL A 98 -2.91 16.83 0.37
CA VAL A 98 -2.75 17.58 1.64
C VAL A 98 -1.78 18.74 1.50
N ASP A 99 -1.01 18.76 0.41
CA ASP A 99 -0.03 19.79 0.13
C ASP A 99 -0.69 21.02 -0.52
N THR A 100 -0.34 22.22 -0.06
CA THR A 100 -0.88 23.47 -0.60
C THR A 100 -0.34 23.73 -2.00
N ARG A 101 -1.23 23.92 -2.98
CA ARG A 101 -0.86 24.30 -4.34
C ARG A 101 -0.23 25.68 -4.40
N VAL A 102 0.67 25.88 -5.35
CA VAL A 102 1.19 27.21 -5.70
C VAL A 102 0.03 28.04 -6.25
N PRO A 103 -0.17 29.30 -5.79
CA PRO A 103 -1.22 30.16 -6.32
C PRO A 103 -1.13 30.31 -7.84
N ALA A 104 -2.26 30.16 -8.53
CA ALA A 104 -2.33 30.35 -9.98
C ALA A 104 -2.03 31.80 -10.36
N GLN A 105 -1.25 31.99 -11.43
CA GLN A 105 -0.89 33.30 -11.97
C GLN A 105 -1.25 33.36 -13.45
N ALA A 106 -0.56 32.57 -14.26
CA ALA A 106 -0.85 32.37 -15.67
C ALA A 106 -0.32 31.00 -16.14
N LEU A 107 -0.74 30.57 -17.32
CA LEU A 107 -0.07 29.50 -18.06
C LEU A 107 1.20 30.08 -18.71
N GLU A 108 2.34 29.42 -18.48
CA GLU A 108 3.60 29.72 -19.15
C GLU A 108 3.56 29.16 -20.57
N LEU A 109 3.80 30.00 -21.58
CA LEU A 109 3.97 29.54 -22.97
C LEU A 109 5.39 28.97 -23.12
N VAL A 110 5.50 27.68 -23.44
CA VAL A 110 6.79 26.99 -23.52
C VAL A 110 7.36 27.16 -24.93
N ALA A 111 8.35 28.04 -25.07
CA ALA A 111 9.10 28.27 -26.31
C ALA A 111 10.62 28.17 -26.07
N THR A 112 11.39 28.01 -27.14
CA THR A 112 12.86 28.13 -27.15
C THR A 112 13.28 29.19 -28.17
N ASN A 113 14.58 29.49 -28.27
CA ASN A 113 15.13 30.38 -29.29
C ASN A 113 14.98 29.84 -30.73
N VAL A 114 14.58 28.58 -30.90
CA VAL A 114 14.41 27.92 -32.21
C VAL A 114 13.03 27.30 -32.42
N GLN A 115 12.21 27.18 -31.36
CA GLN A 115 10.90 26.56 -31.42
C GLN A 115 9.85 27.47 -30.76
N PRO A 116 8.84 27.97 -31.51
CA PRO A 116 7.75 28.72 -30.91
C PRO A 116 6.85 27.83 -30.04
N ALA A 117 6.16 28.45 -29.07
CA ALA A 117 5.14 27.76 -28.27
C ALA A 117 3.92 27.36 -29.10
N LEU A 118 3.63 28.07 -30.20
CA LEU A 118 2.58 27.75 -31.16
C LEU A 118 3.07 26.64 -32.10
N ILE A 119 2.41 25.48 -32.01
CA ILE A 119 2.88 24.24 -32.65
C ILE A 119 1.93 23.68 -33.71
N ALA A 120 0.70 24.15 -33.79
CA ALA A 120 -0.24 23.72 -34.82
C ALA A 120 -1.37 24.71 -35.04
N HIS A 121 -1.92 24.70 -36.25
CA HIS A 121 -3.12 25.43 -36.64
C HIS A 121 -4.16 24.48 -37.21
N GLY A 122 -5.34 24.46 -36.58
CA GLY A 122 -6.55 23.89 -37.16
C GLY A 122 -7.36 24.95 -37.89
N PRO A 123 -8.47 24.57 -38.56
CA PRO A 123 -9.32 25.53 -39.27
C PRO A 123 -9.89 26.66 -38.40
N HIS A 124 -10.20 26.36 -37.12
CA HIS A 124 -10.86 27.28 -36.18
C HIS A 124 -10.22 27.30 -34.79
N PHE A 125 -8.98 26.84 -34.68
CA PHE A 125 -8.24 26.83 -33.42
C PHE A 125 -6.73 26.77 -33.67
N HIS A 126 -5.95 27.02 -32.63
CA HIS A 126 -4.51 26.82 -32.63
C HIS A 126 -4.07 26.08 -31.38
N VAL A 127 -2.90 25.45 -31.44
CA VAL A 127 -2.37 24.64 -30.33
C VAL A 127 -1.06 25.24 -29.85
N VAL A 128 -0.95 25.45 -28.54
CA VAL A 128 0.26 25.97 -27.90
C VAL A 128 0.77 25.01 -26.81
N THR A 129 2.08 24.88 -26.68
CA THR A 129 2.73 24.16 -25.58
C THR A 129 2.76 25.02 -24.34
N VAL A 130 2.28 24.49 -23.22
CA VAL A 130 2.12 25.23 -21.97
C VAL A 130 2.67 24.50 -20.75
N ARG A 131 2.97 25.28 -19.72
CA ARG A 131 3.36 24.81 -18.39
C ARG A 131 2.66 25.63 -17.30
N TRP A 132 2.40 25.03 -16.15
CA TRP A 132 1.91 25.75 -14.97
C TRP A 132 2.47 25.16 -13.69
N GLN A 133 2.60 26.01 -12.68
CA GLN A 133 3.06 25.62 -11.34
C GLN A 133 1.95 24.87 -10.60
N VAL A 134 2.31 23.83 -9.84
CA VAL A 134 1.36 22.96 -9.14
C VAL A 134 1.68 22.91 -7.65
N LEU A 135 2.85 22.40 -7.29
CA LEU A 135 3.40 22.39 -5.93
C LEU A 135 4.79 23.04 -5.98
N PRO A 136 5.39 23.44 -4.84
CA PRO A 136 6.76 23.92 -4.84
C PRO A 136 7.72 22.92 -5.49
N GLY A 137 8.29 23.27 -6.65
CA GLY A 137 9.18 22.41 -7.43
C GLY A 137 8.48 21.35 -8.30
N VAL A 138 7.15 21.36 -8.39
CA VAL A 138 6.37 20.49 -9.28
C VAL A 138 5.54 21.35 -10.22
N THR A 139 5.70 21.09 -11.51
CA THR A 139 4.92 21.68 -12.58
C THR A 139 3.99 20.65 -13.20
N ALA A 140 3.09 21.14 -14.03
CA ALA A 140 2.42 20.35 -15.05
C ALA A 140 2.74 20.96 -16.40
N GLU A 141 2.87 20.11 -17.40
CA GLU A 141 3.15 20.49 -18.78
C GLU A 141 2.12 19.84 -19.72
N GLY A 142 1.86 20.45 -20.86
CA GLY A 142 0.85 19.94 -21.78
C GLY A 142 0.61 20.81 -22.99
N LEU A 143 -0.59 20.68 -23.55
CA LEU A 143 -1.05 21.45 -24.70
C LEU A 143 -2.29 22.26 -24.32
N LEU A 144 -2.34 23.52 -24.74
CA LEU A 144 -3.54 24.34 -24.73
C LEU A 144 -4.04 24.47 -26.17
N LEU A 145 -5.23 23.95 -26.44
CA LEU A 145 -5.92 24.13 -27.70
C LEU A 145 -6.91 25.30 -27.52
N GLN A 146 -6.69 26.35 -28.30
CA GLN A 146 -7.39 27.62 -28.17
C GLN A 146 -8.28 27.84 -29.40
N PRO A 147 -9.61 27.96 -29.22
CA PRO A 147 -10.50 28.31 -30.33
C PRO A 147 -10.15 29.70 -30.86
N SER A 148 -10.32 29.90 -32.18
CA SER A 148 -10.09 31.18 -32.84
C SER A 148 -11.13 32.23 -32.44
N GLY A 149 -12.33 31.79 -32.07
CA GLY A 149 -13.39 32.63 -31.51
C GLY A 149 -13.37 32.66 -29.98
N ASP A 150 -14.37 33.32 -29.40
CA ASP A 150 -14.53 33.36 -27.95
C ASP A 150 -14.84 31.96 -27.39
N PRO A 151 -14.08 31.48 -26.39
CA PRO A 151 -14.38 30.19 -25.79
C PRO A 151 -15.72 30.20 -25.08
N ILE A 152 -16.49 29.12 -25.27
CA ILE A 152 -17.80 28.90 -24.62
C ILE A 152 -17.68 28.12 -23.31
N ALA A 153 -16.57 27.40 -23.12
CA ALA A 153 -16.26 26.60 -21.95
C ALA A 153 -14.74 26.39 -21.82
N ARG A 154 -14.30 25.96 -20.64
CA ARG A 154 -12.91 25.58 -20.36
C ARG A 154 -12.84 24.16 -19.86
N VAL A 155 -12.09 23.31 -20.54
CA VAL A 155 -12.08 21.87 -20.23
C VAL A 155 -10.66 21.37 -20.06
N VAL A 156 -10.37 20.72 -18.93
CA VAL A 156 -9.15 19.93 -18.76
C VAL A 156 -9.42 18.52 -19.29
N VAL A 157 -8.71 18.09 -20.33
CA VAL A 157 -8.99 16.84 -21.04
C VAL A 157 -7.81 15.89 -20.87
N LEU A 158 -8.07 14.75 -20.24
CA LEU A 158 -7.07 13.87 -19.67
C LEU A 158 -6.90 12.61 -20.53
N PRO A 159 -5.68 12.36 -21.05
CA PRO A 159 -5.40 11.16 -21.82
C PRO A 159 -5.39 9.91 -20.92
N ASP A 160 -5.38 8.71 -21.51
CA ASP A 160 -4.86 7.56 -20.78
C ASP A 160 -3.35 7.73 -20.54
N ALA A 161 -2.78 7.05 -19.53
CA ALA A 161 -1.37 7.20 -19.17
C ALA A 161 -0.39 6.86 -20.31
N ASP A 162 -0.78 6.00 -21.26
CA ASP A 162 0.09 5.62 -22.38
C ASP A 162 -0.11 6.49 -23.63
N TRP A 163 -0.96 7.53 -23.53
CA TRP A 163 -1.18 8.50 -24.60
C TRP A 163 -0.50 9.83 -24.25
N THR A 164 0.38 10.28 -25.13
CA THR A 164 0.91 11.64 -25.02
C THR A 164 -0.17 12.68 -25.35
N PRO A 165 -0.08 13.92 -24.83
CA PRO A 165 -0.95 15.02 -25.24
C PRO A 165 -1.04 15.18 -26.76
N GLU A 166 0.05 14.99 -27.48
CA GLU A 166 0.13 15.08 -28.94
C GLU A 166 -0.68 13.99 -29.63
N MET A 167 -0.53 12.73 -29.18
CA MET A 167 -1.32 11.62 -29.71
C MET A 167 -2.82 11.86 -29.47
N TYR A 168 -3.17 12.28 -28.26
CA TYR A 168 -4.56 12.50 -27.87
C TYR A 168 -5.20 13.70 -28.57
N ALA A 169 -4.43 14.73 -28.90
CA ALA A 169 -4.88 15.88 -29.68
C ALA A 169 -4.90 15.63 -31.21
N GLY A 170 -4.38 14.49 -31.68
CA GLY A 170 -4.31 14.17 -33.12
C GLY A 170 -3.12 14.79 -33.86
N LEU A 171 -2.11 15.27 -33.14
CA LEU A 171 -0.84 15.77 -33.70
C LEU A 171 0.16 14.65 -34.00
N ALA A 172 -0.02 13.49 -33.35
CA ALA A 172 0.79 12.29 -33.55
C ALA A 172 -0.11 11.05 -33.67
N ALA A 173 0.37 10.02 -34.34
CA ALA A 173 -0.33 8.75 -34.44
C ALA A 173 -0.33 8.00 -33.09
N GLY A 174 -1.37 7.22 -32.82
CA GLY A 174 -1.46 6.36 -31.62
C GLY A 174 -2.84 6.34 -30.96
N VAL A 175 -3.66 7.37 -31.20
CA VAL A 175 -5.04 7.46 -30.72
C VAL A 175 -6.01 7.51 -31.91
N PRO A 176 -7.01 6.63 -31.97
CA PRO A 176 -8.05 6.68 -33.01
C PRO A 176 -8.76 8.04 -33.03
N GLU A 177 -9.13 8.53 -34.21
CA GLU A 177 -9.77 9.85 -34.37
C GLU A 177 -11.02 10.02 -33.48
N ALA A 178 -11.82 8.97 -33.37
CA ALA A 178 -13.00 8.94 -32.50
C ALA A 178 -12.67 9.19 -31.02
N ALA A 179 -11.46 8.85 -30.57
CA ALA A 179 -10.99 9.04 -29.21
C ALA A 179 -10.16 10.33 -29.02
N GLN A 180 -9.95 11.14 -30.05
CA GLN A 180 -9.21 12.42 -29.96
C GLN A 180 -10.08 13.54 -29.36
N LEU A 181 -10.53 13.33 -28.12
CA LEU A 181 -11.47 14.21 -27.42
C LEU A 181 -11.03 15.69 -27.35
N PRO A 182 -9.74 16.05 -27.12
CA PRO A 182 -9.33 17.45 -27.11
C PRO A 182 -9.69 18.20 -28.38
N ARG A 183 -9.53 17.53 -29.53
CA ARG A 183 -9.85 18.08 -30.83
C ARG A 183 -11.36 18.26 -31.03
N GLN A 184 -12.14 17.27 -30.62
CA GLN A 184 -13.60 17.37 -30.66
C GLN A 184 -14.11 18.57 -29.88
N LEU A 185 -13.56 18.82 -28.69
CA LEU A 185 -14.02 19.91 -27.84
C LEU A 185 -13.60 21.29 -28.38
N VAL A 186 -12.35 21.46 -28.83
CA VAL A 186 -11.88 22.77 -29.33
C VAL A 186 -12.55 23.19 -30.63
N GLU A 187 -12.83 22.24 -31.53
CA GLU A 187 -13.57 22.52 -32.78
C GLU A 187 -15.00 23.02 -32.51
N HIS A 188 -15.52 22.82 -31.30
CA HIS A 188 -16.83 23.32 -30.84
C HIS A 188 -16.70 24.44 -29.81
N GLY A 189 -15.62 25.22 -29.89
CA GLY A 189 -15.46 26.45 -29.15
C GLY A 189 -15.04 26.29 -27.69
N CYS A 190 -14.71 25.10 -27.21
CA CYS A 190 -14.11 24.95 -25.88
C CYS A 190 -12.63 25.34 -25.92
N GLN A 191 -12.16 26.07 -24.90
CA GLN A 191 -10.74 26.17 -24.63
C GLN A 191 -10.31 24.90 -23.88
N VAL A 192 -9.32 24.19 -24.39
CA VAL A 192 -8.97 22.85 -23.92
C VAL A 192 -7.54 22.81 -23.43
N LEU A 193 -7.31 22.28 -22.22
CA LEU A 193 -5.99 22.03 -21.67
C LEU A 193 -5.76 20.53 -21.51
N VAL A 194 -4.69 20.00 -22.10
CA VAL A 194 -4.33 18.58 -22.11
C VAL A 194 -3.02 18.38 -21.36
N PRO A 195 -3.04 17.99 -20.07
CA PRO A 195 -1.82 17.70 -19.34
C PRO A 195 -1.17 16.39 -19.82
N VAL A 196 0.14 16.30 -19.68
CA VAL A 196 0.86 15.02 -19.72
C VAL A 196 0.64 14.26 -18.41
N LEU A 197 0.40 12.95 -18.52
CA LEU A 197 0.32 12.03 -17.38
C LEU A 197 1.63 11.23 -17.26
N ILE A 198 1.88 10.66 -16.08
CA ILE A 198 3.01 9.75 -15.90
C ILE A 198 2.73 8.42 -16.64
N SER A 199 3.57 8.07 -17.63
CA SER A 199 3.39 6.89 -18.49
C SER A 199 3.65 5.57 -17.77
N ARG A 200 3.18 4.46 -18.34
CA ARG A 200 3.46 3.11 -17.81
C ARG A 200 4.78 2.52 -18.28
N ASP A 201 5.60 3.28 -19.00
CA ASP A 201 6.96 2.87 -19.34
C ASP A 201 7.83 2.70 -18.09
N ASP A 202 8.94 1.99 -18.22
CA ASP A 202 9.92 1.78 -17.16
C ASP A 202 11.21 2.61 -17.32
N THR A 203 11.33 3.37 -18.40
CA THR A 203 12.58 4.02 -18.86
C THR A 203 13.37 4.74 -17.77
N TYR A 204 12.70 5.49 -16.89
CA TYR A 204 13.27 6.33 -15.83
C TYR A 204 13.16 5.72 -14.43
N SER A 205 12.53 4.54 -14.29
CA SER A 205 12.33 3.86 -13.01
C SER A 205 13.65 3.33 -12.45
N GLY A 206 14.46 4.22 -11.90
CA GLY A 206 15.72 3.86 -11.29
C GLY A 206 16.62 5.04 -10.96
N HIS A 207 17.86 4.72 -10.60
CA HIS A 207 18.92 5.69 -10.37
C HIS A 207 20.24 5.15 -10.96
N PRO A 208 21.04 5.97 -11.67
CA PRO A 208 22.26 5.53 -12.34
C PRO A 208 23.29 4.91 -11.39
N ASP A 209 23.42 5.46 -10.18
CA ASP A 209 24.38 4.97 -9.18
C ASP A 209 23.83 3.78 -8.34
N VAL A 210 22.60 3.33 -8.61
CA VAL A 210 21.95 2.26 -7.83
C VAL A 210 21.57 1.08 -8.71
N ARG A 211 20.50 1.24 -9.51
CA ARG A 211 20.02 0.33 -10.56
C ARG A 211 18.73 0.87 -11.18
N TYR A 212 18.35 0.31 -12.33
CA TYR A 212 17.04 0.49 -12.95
C TYR A 212 16.16 -0.75 -12.77
N THR A 213 14.85 -0.57 -12.77
CA THR A 213 13.85 -1.64 -12.58
C THR A 213 12.92 -1.76 -13.79
N ASN A 214 12.11 -2.82 -13.82
CA ASN A 214 10.99 -2.99 -14.75
C ASN A 214 9.67 -2.42 -14.22
N GLN A 215 9.70 -1.68 -13.12
CA GLN A 215 8.51 -1.03 -12.56
C GLN A 215 8.05 0.08 -13.52
N PRO A 216 6.75 0.19 -13.83
CA PRO A 216 6.22 1.36 -14.50
C PRO A 216 6.61 2.63 -13.75
N HIS A 217 6.83 3.76 -14.43
CA HIS A 217 7.11 5.05 -13.79
C HIS A 217 6.07 5.37 -12.70
N ARG A 218 4.81 5.01 -12.99
CA ARG A 218 3.67 5.13 -12.07
C ARG A 218 3.87 4.35 -10.76
N GLU A 219 4.33 3.10 -10.85
CA GLU A 219 4.63 2.27 -9.67
C GLU A 219 5.86 2.78 -8.92
N PHE A 220 6.91 3.17 -9.64
CA PHE A 220 8.15 3.65 -9.04
C PHE A 220 7.90 4.90 -8.17
N ILE A 221 7.09 5.84 -8.65
CA ILE A 221 6.64 7.00 -7.86
C ILE A 221 5.72 6.56 -6.72
N TYR A 222 4.75 5.67 -6.99
CA TYR A 222 3.80 5.19 -5.98
C TYR A 222 4.50 4.63 -4.74
N ARG A 223 5.51 3.77 -4.91
CA ARG A 223 6.23 3.13 -3.81
C ARG A 223 6.77 4.15 -2.80
N GLN A 224 7.43 5.19 -3.31
CA GLN A 224 7.99 6.27 -2.50
C GLN A 224 6.88 7.14 -1.89
N ALA A 225 5.88 7.50 -2.70
CA ALA A 225 4.82 8.42 -2.31
C ALA A 225 3.92 7.83 -1.21
N PHE A 226 3.63 6.52 -1.30
CA PHE A 226 2.73 5.82 -0.37
C PHE A 226 3.24 5.86 1.07
N GLU A 227 4.54 5.64 1.27
CA GLU A 227 5.24 5.79 2.56
C GLU A 227 5.15 7.20 3.13
N MET A 228 5.07 8.21 2.25
CA MET A 228 4.91 9.61 2.60
C MET A 228 3.43 10.04 2.68
N GLY A 229 2.47 9.11 2.58
CA GLY A 229 1.04 9.42 2.63
C GLY A 229 0.51 10.15 1.40
N ARG A 230 1.15 9.95 0.25
CA ARG A 230 0.74 10.46 -1.06
C ARG A 230 0.44 9.31 -2.01
N THR A 231 -0.38 9.59 -3.01
CA THR A 231 -0.63 8.67 -4.12
C THR A 231 -0.29 9.34 -5.43
N LEU A 232 0.02 8.54 -6.46
CA LEU A 232 0.17 9.07 -7.81
C LEU A 232 -1.13 9.72 -8.31
N ILE A 233 -2.28 9.12 -7.99
CA ILE A 233 -3.61 9.71 -8.28
C ILE A 233 -3.70 11.10 -7.65
N GLY A 234 -3.32 11.26 -6.38
CA GLY A 234 -3.31 12.54 -5.70
C GLY A 234 -2.39 13.57 -6.36
N TYR A 235 -1.19 13.18 -6.77
CA TYR A 235 -0.29 14.08 -7.52
C TYR A 235 -0.89 14.52 -8.85
N GLU A 236 -1.47 13.62 -9.64
CA GLU A 236 -2.07 13.99 -10.93
C GLU A 236 -3.37 14.79 -10.76
N VAL A 237 -4.19 14.48 -9.74
CA VAL A 237 -5.33 15.33 -9.37
C VAL A 237 -4.87 16.73 -8.96
N GLN A 238 -3.78 16.89 -8.20
CA GLN A 238 -3.23 18.22 -7.90
C GLN A 238 -2.86 19.00 -9.17
N LYS A 239 -2.27 18.33 -10.18
CA LYS A 239 -1.97 18.96 -11.48
C LYS A 239 -3.25 19.44 -12.18
N ILE A 240 -4.32 18.67 -12.10
CA ILE A 240 -5.64 19.01 -12.65
C ILE A 240 -6.28 20.17 -11.88
N LEU A 241 -6.23 20.15 -10.55
CA LEU A 241 -6.79 21.24 -9.74
C LEU A 241 -6.01 22.54 -9.93
N ALA A 242 -4.69 22.48 -10.14
CA ALA A 242 -3.91 23.65 -10.53
C ALA A 242 -4.33 24.19 -11.90
N ALA A 243 -4.70 23.32 -12.85
CA ALA A 243 -5.28 23.77 -14.13
C ALA A 243 -6.67 24.42 -13.94
N VAL A 244 -7.50 23.89 -13.04
CA VAL A 244 -8.77 24.53 -12.64
C VAL A 244 -8.51 25.90 -12.02
N ASP A 245 -7.51 26.03 -11.14
CA ASP A 245 -7.11 27.32 -10.55
C ASP A 245 -6.74 28.34 -11.63
N GLN A 246 -5.99 27.93 -12.66
CA GLN A 246 -5.64 28.78 -13.80
C GLN A 246 -6.89 29.23 -14.59
N PHE A 247 -7.81 28.30 -14.86
CA PHE A 247 -9.06 28.63 -15.54
C PHE A 247 -9.99 29.52 -14.70
N THR A 248 -9.98 29.40 -13.37
CA THR A 248 -10.68 30.33 -12.47
C THR A 248 -10.10 31.74 -12.59
N VAL A 249 -8.79 31.91 -12.41
CA VAL A 249 -8.11 33.21 -12.50
C VAL A 249 -8.31 33.86 -13.86
N MET A 250 -8.23 33.09 -14.94
CA MET A 250 -8.48 33.60 -16.28
C MET A 250 -9.93 34.06 -16.46
N ASN A 251 -10.92 33.40 -15.84
CA ASN A 251 -12.33 33.77 -15.94
C ASN A 251 -12.55 35.11 -15.24
N GLU A 252 -12.00 35.25 -14.04
CA GLU A 252 -12.03 36.48 -13.25
C GLU A 252 -11.36 37.64 -13.99
N THR A 253 -10.14 37.42 -14.49
CA THR A 253 -9.34 38.45 -15.18
C THR A 253 -9.99 38.92 -16.48
N GLN A 254 -10.60 37.99 -17.23
CA GLN A 254 -11.28 38.30 -18.49
C GLN A 254 -12.75 38.71 -18.28
N GLN A 255 -13.22 38.77 -17.04
CA GLN A 255 -14.61 39.07 -16.67
C GLN A 255 -15.62 38.14 -17.38
N ARG A 256 -15.27 36.86 -17.52
CA ARG A 256 -16.13 35.82 -18.12
C ARG A 256 -16.64 34.85 -17.07
N LYS A 257 -17.82 34.28 -17.33
CA LYS A 257 -18.44 33.24 -16.51
C LYS A 257 -18.52 31.92 -17.29
N LEU A 258 -17.38 31.46 -17.80
CA LEU A 258 -17.33 30.21 -18.56
C LEU A 258 -17.38 28.99 -17.63
N PRO A 259 -18.13 27.93 -17.97
CA PRO A 259 -18.10 26.68 -17.23
C PRO A 259 -16.69 26.06 -17.29
N ILE A 260 -16.22 25.56 -16.15
CA ILE A 260 -14.99 24.77 -16.05
C ILE A 260 -15.37 23.31 -15.91
N ALA A 261 -14.84 22.44 -16.75
CA ALA A 261 -15.16 21.02 -16.77
C ALA A 261 -13.90 20.15 -16.91
N VAL A 262 -14.05 18.85 -16.70
CA VAL A 262 -12.99 17.87 -16.91
C VAL A 262 -13.50 16.71 -17.77
N ALA A 263 -12.64 16.08 -18.55
CA ALA A 263 -13.02 14.90 -19.32
C ALA A 263 -11.82 13.97 -19.47
N GLY A 264 -12.04 12.67 -19.61
CA GLY A 264 -10.92 11.77 -19.84
C GLY A 264 -11.28 10.34 -20.21
N VAL A 265 -10.27 9.61 -20.68
CA VAL A 265 -10.36 8.22 -21.15
C VAL A 265 -9.43 7.34 -20.33
N GLY A 266 -9.89 6.16 -19.90
CA GLY A 266 -9.05 5.18 -19.19
C GLY A 266 -8.51 5.74 -17.87
N GLU A 267 -7.18 5.84 -17.72
CA GLU A 267 -6.56 6.52 -16.57
C GLU A 267 -7.00 7.98 -16.45
N GLY A 268 -7.16 8.69 -17.56
CA GLY A 268 -7.71 10.05 -17.57
C GLY A 268 -9.18 10.09 -17.12
N GLY A 269 -9.95 9.02 -17.39
CA GLY A 269 -11.33 8.87 -16.90
C GLY A 269 -11.38 8.72 -15.38
N LEU A 270 -10.47 7.92 -14.80
CA LEU A 270 -10.27 7.83 -13.36
C LEU A 270 -10.00 9.22 -12.76
N LEU A 271 -9.01 9.92 -13.32
CA LEU A 271 -8.60 11.23 -12.81
C LEU A 271 -9.67 12.30 -12.99
N ALA A 272 -10.48 12.24 -14.06
CA ALA A 272 -11.61 13.15 -14.29
C ALA A 272 -12.71 12.95 -13.23
N LEU A 273 -13.03 11.70 -12.88
CA LEU A 273 -13.95 11.41 -11.77
C LEU A 273 -13.35 11.87 -10.43
N TYR A 274 -12.07 11.55 -10.22
CA TYR A 274 -11.18 12.02 -9.15
C TYR A 274 -11.38 13.51 -8.86
N ALA A 275 -10.96 14.33 -9.83
CA ALA A 275 -10.95 15.77 -9.73
C ALA A 275 -12.36 16.34 -9.51
N ALA A 276 -13.36 15.88 -10.27
CA ALA A 276 -14.74 16.34 -10.12
C ALA A 276 -15.31 16.00 -8.73
N ALA A 277 -14.95 14.85 -8.17
CA ALA A 277 -15.39 14.41 -6.86
C ALA A 277 -14.68 15.14 -5.70
N VAL A 278 -13.57 15.86 -5.92
CA VAL A 278 -12.88 16.62 -4.85
C VAL A 278 -12.99 18.13 -4.99
N ASP A 279 -13.33 18.66 -6.16
CA ASP A 279 -13.42 20.10 -6.40
C ASP A 279 -14.79 20.52 -6.94
N PRO A 280 -15.60 21.25 -6.13
CA PRO A 280 -16.94 21.69 -6.53
C PRO A 280 -16.94 22.72 -7.67
N ARG A 281 -15.81 23.35 -8.01
CA ARG A 281 -15.71 24.31 -9.12
C ARG A 281 -15.83 23.66 -10.51
N ILE A 282 -15.60 22.36 -10.60
CA ILE A 282 -15.74 21.59 -11.84
C ILE A 282 -17.24 21.35 -12.08
N GLN A 283 -17.83 22.02 -13.06
CA GLN A 283 -19.27 22.00 -13.30
C GLN A 283 -19.76 20.78 -14.10
N GLY A 284 -18.84 20.07 -14.77
CA GLY A 284 -19.16 18.82 -15.45
C GLY A 284 -17.96 17.90 -15.62
N SER A 285 -18.22 16.60 -15.68
CA SER A 285 -17.23 15.57 -15.95
C SER A 285 -17.70 14.58 -17.02
N LEU A 286 -16.82 14.24 -17.99
CA LEU A 286 -17.00 13.13 -18.92
C LEU A 286 -15.97 12.04 -18.61
N VAL A 287 -16.46 10.88 -18.17
CA VAL A 287 -15.65 9.73 -17.74
C VAL A 287 -15.86 8.58 -18.73
N SER A 288 -14.83 8.29 -19.53
CA SER A 288 -14.91 7.25 -20.56
C SER A 288 -14.03 6.04 -20.26
N GLY A 289 -14.62 4.84 -20.36
CA GLY A 289 -13.90 3.56 -20.28
C GLY A 289 -13.25 3.25 -18.91
N TYR A 290 -13.79 3.81 -17.82
CA TYR A 290 -13.26 3.62 -16.46
C TYR A 290 -14.29 3.13 -15.43
N PHE A 291 -15.48 3.74 -15.40
CA PHE A 291 -16.42 3.69 -14.28
C PHE A 291 -16.93 2.28 -13.93
N GLN A 292 -16.63 1.78 -12.73
CA GLN A 292 -16.99 0.42 -12.27
C GLN A 292 -16.88 0.25 -10.74
N PRO A 293 -17.47 -0.82 -10.15
CA PRO A 293 -17.26 -1.15 -8.75
C PRO A 293 -15.78 -1.38 -8.44
N ARG A 294 -15.34 -0.98 -7.24
CA ARG A 294 -13.92 -0.88 -6.88
C ARG A 294 -13.44 -2.00 -5.96
N GLU A 295 -14.31 -2.91 -5.55
CA GLU A 295 -14.00 -3.98 -4.58
C GLU A 295 -12.94 -4.98 -5.09
N HIS A 296 -12.68 -4.98 -6.41
CA HIS A 296 -11.62 -5.75 -7.07
C HIS A 296 -10.37 -4.93 -7.44
N LEU A 297 -10.22 -3.68 -6.96
CA LEU A 297 -9.09 -2.80 -7.32
C LEU A 297 -7.72 -3.39 -6.97
N TRP A 298 -7.66 -4.37 -6.06
CA TRP A 298 -6.44 -5.10 -5.74
C TRP A 298 -5.87 -5.90 -6.92
N GLN A 299 -6.65 -6.12 -7.98
CA GLN A 299 -6.24 -6.76 -9.23
C GLN A 299 -5.71 -5.78 -10.29
N GLU A 300 -5.96 -4.49 -10.09
CA GLU A 300 -5.49 -3.43 -10.99
C GLU A 300 -4.00 -3.13 -10.76
N PRO A 301 -3.35 -2.19 -11.45
CA PRO A 301 -1.97 -1.84 -11.14
C PRO A 301 -1.83 -1.27 -9.72
N ILE A 302 -0.70 -1.53 -9.05
CA ILE A 302 -0.54 -1.17 -7.63
C ILE A 302 -0.67 0.34 -7.36
N TYR A 303 -0.34 1.19 -8.34
CA TYR A 303 -0.48 2.64 -8.23
C TYR A 303 -1.95 3.12 -8.13
N ARG A 304 -2.94 2.24 -8.33
CA ARG A 304 -4.37 2.49 -8.05
C ARG A 304 -4.83 2.02 -6.67
N ASN A 305 -3.95 1.39 -5.88
CA ASN A 305 -4.26 0.90 -4.54
C ASN A 305 -4.18 2.05 -3.52
N VAL A 306 -5.35 2.57 -3.14
CA VAL A 306 -5.48 3.71 -2.23
C VAL A 306 -5.86 3.24 -0.83
N TRP A 307 -5.13 3.71 0.18
CA TRP A 307 -5.42 3.42 1.59
C TRP A 307 -6.82 3.91 1.97
N ALA A 308 -7.58 3.10 2.71
CA ALA A 308 -8.92 3.42 3.22
C ALA A 308 -10.03 3.73 2.20
N LEU A 309 -9.77 3.69 0.88
CA LEU A 309 -10.74 4.07 -0.16
C LEU A 309 -12.09 3.38 -0.02
N LEU A 310 -12.10 2.04 0.08
CA LEU A 310 -13.32 1.24 0.09
C LEU A 310 -14.06 1.27 1.43
N ARG A 311 -13.54 1.97 2.45
CA ARG A 311 -14.31 2.26 3.67
C ARG A 311 -15.48 3.18 3.37
N GLU A 312 -15.28 4.16 2.49
CA GLU A 312 -16.24 5.23 2.23
C GLU A 312 -16.66 5.33 0.77
N PHE A 313 -15.80 4.92 -0.18
CA PHE A 313 -15.95 5.24 -1.60
C PHE A 313 -15.87 4.01 -2.50
N GLY A 314 -16.82 3.85 -3.40
CA GLY A 314 -16.66 3.25 -4.72
C GLY A 314 -16.90 4.32 -5.80
N ASP A 315 -16.90 3.95 -7.08
CA ASP A 315 -17.12 4.93 -8.15
C ASP A 315 -18.53 5.56 -8.08
N ALA A 316 -19.55 4.81 -7.64
CA ALA A 316 -20.89 5.36 -7.39
C ALA A 316 -20.91 6.42 -6.27
N GLU A 317 -20.15 6.22 -5.19
CA GLU A 317 -20.00 7.21 -4.14
C GLU A 317 -19.20 8.44 -4.62
N LEU A 318 -18.18 8.26 -5.46
CA LEU A 318 -17.48 9.38 -6.10
C LEU A 318 -18.43 10.17 -7.03
N ALA A 319 -19.27 9.48 -7.80
CA ALA A 319 -20.32 10.10 -8.60
C ALA A 319 -21.32 10.87 -7.73
N SER A 320 -21.61 10.39 -6.52
CA SER A 320 -22.45 11.11 -5.54
C SER A 320 -21.82 12.41 -5.07
N LEU A 321 -20.47 12.48 -4.94
CA LEU A 321 -19.77 13.74 -4.63
C LEU A 321 -19.73 14.73 -5.80
N VAL A 322 -20.02 14.28 -7.02
CA VAL A 322 -20.21 15.16 -8.17
C VAL A 322 -21.64 15.73 -8.18
N ALA A 323 -22.63 15.00 -7.67
CA ALA A 323 -24.02 15.43 -7.68
C ALA A 323 -24.21 16.77 -6.92
N PRO A 324 -25.06 17.68 -7.43
CA PRO A 324 -25.91 17.56 -8.63
C PRO A 324 -25.24 18.03 -9.93
N ARG A 325 -23.92 18.25 -9.95
CA ARG A 325 -23.19 18.74 -11.14
C ARG A 325 -23.17 17.68 -12.24
N ALA A 326 -22.90 18.10 -13.48
CA ALA A 326 -23.02 17.22 -14.64
C ALA A 326 -22.01 16.06 -14.59
N LEU A 327 -22.49 14.83 -14.80
CA LEU A 327 -21.64 13.65 -14.92
C LEU A 327 -22.11 12.78 -16.09
N VAL A 328 -21.25 12.64 -17.10
CA VAL A 328 -21.46 11.73 -18.22
C VAL A 328 -20.52 10.54 -18.05
N ILE A 329 -21.10 9.35 -17.91
CA ILE A 329 -20.38 8.10 -17.91
C ILE A 329 -20.50 7.48 -19.30
N GLU A 330 -19.38 7.17 -19.92
CA GLU A 330 -19.34 6.46 -21.20
C GLU A 330 -18.78 5.05 -21.00
N ALA A 331 -19.62 4.05 -21.24
CA ALA A 331 -19.20 2.67 -21.41
C ALA A 331 -18.58 2.51 -22.81
N ALA A 332 -17.26 2.45 -22.87
CA ALA A 332 -16.46 2.39 -24.09
C ALA A 332 -15.12 1.70 -23.82
N ALA A 333 -14.45 1.29 -24.89
CA ALA A 333 -13.10 0.72 -24.82
C ALA A 333 -12.07 1.77 -24.37
N ALA A 334 -11.31 1.42 -23.33
CA ALA A 334 -10.12 2.15 -22.92
C ALA A 334 -8.86 1.33 -23.23
N PRO A 335 -7.68 1.97 -23.29
CA PRO A 335 -6.41 1.24 -23.39
C PRO A 335 -6.29 0.15 -22.33
N GLU A 336 -6.13 -1.09 -22.80
CA GLU A 336 -5.88 -2.22 -21.93
C GLU A 336 -4.38 -2.35 -21.65
N TRP A 337 -4.04 -2.83 -20.47
CA TRP A 337 -2.67 -3.05 -20.04
C TRP A 337 -2.57 -4.41 -19.37
N ALA A 338 -1.84 -5.35 -19.98
CA ALA A 338 -1.74 -6.72 -19.50
C ALA A 338 -0.94 -6.85 -18.18
N GLY A 339 -0.17 -5.82 -17.83
CA GLY A 339 0.70 -5.78 -16.67
C GLY A 339 2.12 -5.33 -17.01
N PRO A 340 3.02 -5.25 -16.01
CA PRO A 340 4.40 -4.88 -16.26
C PRO A 340 5.07 -5.92 -17.15
N ALA A 341 5.88 -5.46 -18.11
CA ALA A 341 6.67 -6.34 -18.94
C ALA A 341 7.78 -7.02 -18.13
N ASP A 342 8.25 -8.17 -18.61
CA ASP A 342 9.46 -8.80 -18.06
C ASP A 342 10.66 -7.83 -18.12
N PRO A 343 11.59 -7.92 -17.14
CA PRO A 343 12.74 -7.03 -17.09
C PRO A 343 13.60 -7.15 -18.35
N LYS A 344 13.81 -6.01 -19.02
CA LYS A 344 14.73 -5.86 -20.17
C LYS A 344 16.20 -5.98 -19.69
N PRO A 345 17.17 -6.29 -20.58
CA PRO A 345 18.58 -6.29 -20.22
C PRO A 345 19.01 -5.00 -19.50
N GLY A 346 19.72 -5.14 -18.38
CA GLY A 346 20.15 -4.01 -17.54
C GLY A 346 19.12 -3.51 -16.54
N ARG A 347 17.93 -4.13 -16.45
CA ARG A 347 16.88 -3.79 -15.48
C ARG A 347 16.61 -4.94 -14.53
N TYR A 348 16.37 -4.60 -13.27
CA TYR A 348 15.98 -5.56 -12.24
C TYR A 348 14.46 -5.80 -12.26
N GLY A 349 14.04 -7.02 -11.93
CA GLY A 349 12.63 -7.37 -11.81
C GLY A 349 11.99 -6.85 -10.52
N GLY A 350 10.71 -7.13 -10.33
CA GLY A 350 10.00 -6.87 -9.07
C GLY A 350 8.81 -5.92 -9.16
N ALA A 351 8.40 -5.52 -10.36
CA ALA A 351 7.13 -4.82 -10.57
C ALA A 351 5.94 -5.62 -10.01
N ALA A 352 4.99 -4.92 -9.38
CA ALA A 352 3.81 -5.54 -8.81
C ALA A 352 2.86 -6.03 -9.92
N PRO A 353 2.25 -7.22 -9.78
CA PRO A 353 1.31 -7.72 -10.78
C PRO A 353 0.04 -6.85 -10.82
N GLY A 354 -0.62 -6.79 -11.96
CA GLY A 354 -1.90 -6.08 -12.10
C GLY A 354 -2.20 -5.83 -13.56
N LYS A 355 -3.48 -5.60 -13.89
CA LYS A 355 -3.89 -5.36 -15.27
C LYS A 355 -5.00 -4.31 -15.36
N ILE A 356 -5.15 -3.71 -16.53
CA ILE A 356 -6.26 -2.84 -16.89
C ILE A 356 -6.99 -3.51 -18.04
N THR A 357 -8.31 -3.65 -17.91
CA THR A 357 -9.20 -4.18 -18.94
C THR A 357 -10.39 -3.25 -19.09
N THR A 358 -11.00 -3.23 -20.26
CA THR A 358 -12.23 -2.46 -20.49
C THR A 358 -13.36 -2.96 -19.56
N PRO A 359 -14.03 -2.08 -18.79
CA PRO A 359 -15.15 -2.49 -17.94
C PRO A 359 -16.30 -3.06 -18.77
N ALA A 360 -16.82 -4.23 -18.38
CA ALA A 360 -17.96 -4.83 -19.06
C ALA A 360 -19.22 -3.94 -18.88
N LEU A 361 -20.02 -3.77 -19.93
CA LEU A 361 -21.20 -2.90 -19.93
C LEU A 361 -22.17 -3.17 -18.76
N ALA A 362 -22.43 -4.45 -18.44
CA ALA A 362 -23.31 -4.82 -17.34
C ALA A 362 -22.77 -4.34 -15.97
N VAL A 363 -21.44 -4.32 -15.81
CA VAL A 363 -20.78 -3.83 -14.59
C VAL A 363 -20.88 -2.31 -14.50
N VAL A 364 -20.64 -1.60 -15.62
CA VAL A 364 -20.80 -0.13 -15.70
C VAL A 364 -22.24 0.27 -15.36
N ARG A 365 -23.23 -0.41 -15.97
CA ARG A 365 -24.66 -0.17 -15.70
C ARG A 365 -25.00 -0.35 -14.23
N ARG A 366 -24.57 -1.44 -13.62
CA ARG A 366 -24.83 -1.70 -12.20
C ARG A 366 -24.25 -0.62 -11.29
N GLU A 367 -23.03 -0.15 -11.56
CA GLU A 367 -22.43 0.93 -10.77
C GLU A 367 -23.14 2.27 -11.03
N PHE A 368 -23.57 2.52 -12.26
CA PHE A 368 -24.33 3.72 -12.62
C PHE A 368 -25.68 3.76 -11.89
N ASP A 369 -26.38 2.63 -11.86
CA ASP A 369 -27.67 2.46 -11.18
C ASP A 369 -27.54 2.66 -9.66
N ARG A 370 -26.36 2.41 -9.07
CA ARG A 370 -26.08 2.75 -7.67
C ARG A 370 -25.92 4.25 -7.44
N ALA A 371 -25.41 5.00 -8.42
CA ALA A 371 -25.25 6.46 -8.32
C ALA A 371 -26.54 7.24 -8.60
N ALA A 372 -27.39 6.73 -9.51
CA ALA A 372 -28.58 7.42 -10.01
C ALA A 372 -29.57 7.90 -8.91
N PRO A 373 -29.85 7.14 -7.83
CA PRO A 373 -30.75 7.58 -6.77
C PRO A 373 -30.31 8.87 -6.06
N HIS A 374 -29.01 9.17 -6.02
CA HIS A 374 -28.50 10.41 -5.42
C HIS A 374 -28.87 11.63 -6.28
N TYR A 375 -28.74 11.52 -7.59
CA TYR A 375 -29.15 12.57 -8.53
C TYR A 375 -30.67 12.75 -8.57
N ALA A 376 -31.43 11.65 -8.52
CA ALA A 376 -32.89 11.70 -8.52
C ALA A 376 -33.46 12.41 -7.28
N GLN A 377 -32.92 12.13 -6.09
CA GLN A 377 -33.33 12.79 -4.84
C GLN A 377 -33.00 14.29 -4.82
N LEU A 378 -31.99 14.72 -5.57
CA LEU A 378 -31.63 16.14 -5.74
C LEU A 378 -32.39 16.81 -6.88
N HIS A 379 -33.40 16.15 -7.47
CA HIS A 379 -34.11 16.62 -8.66
C HIS A 379 -33.18 16.96 -9.85
N ALA A 380 -32.07 16.23 -9.95
CA ALA A 380 -31.02 16.41 -10.95
C ALA A 380 -30.75 15.11 -11.73
N ALA A 381 -31.76 14.23 -11.86
CA ALA A 381 -31.63 12.95 -12.56
C ALA A 381 -31.12 13.12 -14.01
N ASP A 382 -31.47 14.23 -14.65
CA ASP A 382 -31.01 14.56 -15.98
C ASP A 382 -29.51 14.95 -16.02
N ARG A 383 -28.89 15.33 -14.90
CA ARG A 383 -27.46 15.69 -14.82
C ARG A 383 -26.53 14.48 -14.82
N LEU A 384 -27.04 13.27 -14.56
CA LEU A 384 -26.30 12.02 -14.68
C LEU A 384 -26.72 11.30 -15.96
N THR A 385 -25.78 11.01 -16.86
CA THR A 385 -26.07 10.34 -18.14
C THR A 385 -25.13 9.15 -18.36
N LEU A 386 -25.69 8.00 -18.73
CA LEU A 386 -24.93 6.85 -19.24
C LEU A 386 -25.02 6.84 -20.77
N VAL A 387 -23.86 6.86 -21.43
CA VAL A 387 -23.73 6.65 -22.87
C VAL A 387 -23.04 5.31 -23.11
N VAL A 388 -23.52 4.55 -24.08
CA VAL A 388 -22.94 3.26 -24.48
C VAL A 388 -22.38 3.41 -25.89
N SER A 389 -21.06 3.29 -26.02
CA SER A 389 -20.38 3.28 -27.32
C SER A 389 -20.34 1.84 -27.84
N GLY A 390 -20.99 1.58 -28.98
CA GLY A 390 -21.17 0.23 -29.50
C GLY A 390 -21.95 -0.65 -28.49
N ASP A 391 -21.37 -1.76 -28.08
CA ASP A 391 -21.86 -2.67 -27.04
C ASP A 391 -21.21 -2.44 -25.65
N GLY A 392 -20.55 -1.28 -25.48
CA GLY A 392 -19.67 -0.98 -24.35
C GLY A 392 -18.19 -1.15 -24.67
N THR A 393 -17.85 -1.67 -25.85
CA THR A 393 -16.46 -1.81 -26.34
C THR A 393 -16.16 -0.93 -27.56
N GLY A 394 -17.11 -0.06 -27.95
CA GLY A 394 -16.87 0.92 -29.00
C GLY A 394 -15.82 1.97 -28.60
N PRO A 395 -15.37 2.81 -29.53
CA PRO A 395 -14.37 3.85 -29.24
C PRO A 395 -14.83 4.80 -28.14
N SER A 396 -13.92 5.13 -27.22
CA SER A 396 -14.10 6.25 -26.27
C SER A 396 -14.22 7.59 -26.98
N GLY A 397 -14.86 8.56 -26.32
CA GLY A 397 -15.07 9.89 -26.88
C GLY A 397 -16.11 9.90 -27.99
N SER A 398 -17.10 9.01 -27.95
CA SER A 398 -18.13 8.92 -28.99
C SER A 398 -18.89 10.23 -29.13
N THR A 399 -19.37 10.51 -30.35
CA THR A 399 -20.18 11.70 -30.62
C THR A 399 -21.38 11.83 -29.66
N ALA A 400 -22.00 10.71 -29.28
CA ALA A 400 -23.10 10.69 -28.31
C ALA A 400 -22.66 11.12 -26.91
N ALA A 401 -21.47 10.70 -26.45
CA ALA A 401 -20.93 11.09 -25.15
C ALA A 401 -20.56 12.56 -25.11
N VAL A 402 -19.94 13.09 -26.17
CA VAL A 402 -19.62 14.52 -26.27
C VAL A 402 -20.89 15.37 -26.37
N GLN A 403 -21.90 14.93 -27.14
CA GLN A 403 -23.21 15.59 -27.20
C GLN A 403 -23.89 15.64 -25.84
N ALA A 404 -23.91 14.52 -25.11
CA ALA A 404 -24.44 14.48 -23.75
C ALA A 404 -23.68 15.46 -22.84
N PHE A 405 -22.34 15.47 -22.91
CA PHE A 405 -21.51 16.36 -22.11
C PHE A 405 -21.81 17.84 -22.37
N PHE A 406 -21.92 18.25 -23.63
CA PHE A 406 -22.31 19.62 -24.01
C PHE A 406 -23.69 19.98 -23.49
N GLN A 407 -24.67 19.10 -23.70
CA GLN A 407 -26.04 19.30 -23.22
C GLN A 407 -26.08 19.51 -21.70
N ARG A 408 -25.32 18.71 -20.94
CA ARG A 408 -25.28 18.81 -19.46
C ARG A 408 -24.50 20.02 -18.95
N LEU A 409 -23.59 20.57 -19.74
CA LEU A 409 -22.95 21.86 -19.46
C LEU A 409 -23.78 23.08 -19.90
N GLY A 410 -24.92 22.86 -20.58
CA GLY A 410 -25.73 23.95 -21.14
C GLY A 410 -25.14 24.58 -22.40
N LEU A 411 -24.26 23.86 -23.10
CA LEU A 411 -23.63 24.28 -24.35
C LEU A 411 -24.51 23.78 -25.51
N GLY A 412 -25.29 24.66 -26.13
CA GLY A 412 -26.26 24.30 -27.16
C GLY A 412 -25.64 24.19 -28.55
N GLU A 413 -25.03 23.05 -28.90
CA GLU A 413 -24.73 22.61 -30.27
C GLU A 413 -24.25 21.14 -30.31
N LYS A 414 -24.32 20.47 -31.48
CA LYS A 414 -23.94 19.06 -31.65
C LYS A 414 -22.54 18.93 -32.25
N PRO A 415 -21.56 18.39 -31.51
CA PRO A 415 -20.21 18.31 -32.01
C PRO A 415 -20.03 17.34 -33.20
N ARG A 416 -19.35 17.77 -34.27
CA ARG A 416 -18.85 16.94 -35.38
C ARG A 416 -17.38 17.28 -35.67
N LEU A 417 -16.51 16.27 -35.62
CA LEU A 417 -15.10 16.40 -36.02
C LEU A 417 -14.97 16.86 -37.48
N ALA A 418 -14.03 17.76 -37.75
CA ALA A 418 -13.63 18.09 -39.11
C ALA A 418 -12.68 17.02 -39.69
N ASP A 419 -12.97 16.55 -40.91
CA ASP A 419 -12.21 15.51 -41.63
C ASP A 419 -10.86 16.00 -42.21
N LYS A 420 -9.96 16.54 -41.36
CA LYS A 420 -8.61 16.94 -41.78
C LYS A 420 -7.54 16.57 -40.76
N PRO A 421 -6.35 16.11 -41.16
CA PRO A 421 -5.23 15.92 -40.25
C PRO A 421 -4.74 17.25 -39.66
N LEU A 422 -4.29 17.24 -38.40
CA LEU A 422 -3.72 18.41 -37.71
C LEU A 422 -2.18 18.29 -37.72
N PRO A 423 -1.46 18.99 -38.60
CA PRO A 423 -0.01 18.86 -38.68
C PRO A 423 0.68 19.55 -37.50
N ASP A 424 1.66 18.86 -36.91
CA ASP A 424 2.59 19.43 -35.94
C ASP A 424 3.69 20.20 -36.67
N SER A 425 3.91 21.46 -36.31
CA SER A 425 4.94 22.33 -36.90
C SER A 425 6.32 22.13 -36.29
N ARG A 426 6.44 21.34 -35.22
CA ARG A 426 7.72 20.93 -34.63
C ARG A 426 8.38 19.87 -35.48
N ASP A 427 9.60 20.12 -35.93
CA ASP A 427 10.40 19.09 -36.62
C ASP A 427 10.82 18.00 -35.61
N LYS A 428 10.41 16.75 -35.83
CA LYS A 428 10.78 15.56 -35.03
C LYS A 428 10.65 15.77 -33.51
N PHE A 429 9.49 16.29 -33.06
CA PHE A 429 9.26 16.48 -31.63
C PHE A 429 9.41 15.17 -30.83
N ASP A 430 10.23 15.22 -29.78
CA ASP A 430 10.39 14.14 -28.81
C ASP A 430 9.66 14.49 -27.50
N PRO A 431 8.61 13.73 -27.10
CA PRO A 431 7.91 13.96 -25.84
C PRO A 431 8.69 13.46 -24.61
N LEU A 432 9.71 12.63 -24.78
CA LEU A 432 10.42 11.98 -23.67
C LEU A 432 11.12 12.96 -22.70
N PRO A 433 11.78 14.04 -23.14
CA PRO A 433 12.33 15.03 -22.21
C PRO A 433 11.27 15.68 -21.31
N ARG A 434 10.06 15.91 -21.82
CA ARG A 434 8.94 16.39 -21.01
C ARG A 434 8.50 15.32 -20.01
N GLN A 435 8.38 14.07 -20.45
CA GLN A 435 8.04 12.95 -19.57
C GLN A 435 9.04 12.82 -18.41
N LYS A 436 10.34 12.90 -18.72
CA LYS A 436 11.41 12.82 -17.73
C LYS A 436 11.34 13.94 -16.71
N ARG A 437 11.15 15.20 -17.14
CA ARG A 437 10.98 16.33 -16.20
C ARG A 437 9.83 16.10 -15.23
N GLN A 438 8.68 15.70 -15.75
CA GLN A 438 7.48 15.48 -14.93
C GLN A 438 7.66 14.31 -13.94
N PHE A 439 8.41 13.28 -14.33
CA PHE A 439 8.82 12.20 -13.44
C PHE A 439 9.80 12.67 -12.36
N ASP A 440 10.90 13.33 -12.78
CA ASP A 440 11.96 13.81 -11.89
C ASP A 440 11.42 14.81 -10.84
N GLU A 441 10.50 15.70 -11.23
CA GLU A 441 9.85 16.65 -10.32
C GLU A 441 9.05 15.95 -9.22
N LEU A 442 8.28 14.92 -9.56
CA LEU A 442 7.52 14.14 -8.57
C LEU A 442 8.45 13.34 -7.66
N VAL A 443 9.47 12.68 -8.21
CA VAL A 443 10.49 11.99 -7.41
C VAL A 443 11.18 12.97 -6.46
N THR A 444 11.65 14.11 -6.97
CA THR A 444 12.32 15.15 -6.18
C THR A 444 11.41 15.68 -5.08
N PHE A 445 10.14 15.95 -5.38
CA PHE A 445 9.17 16.38 -4.39
C PHE A 445 9.00 15.33 -3.27
N THR A 446 8.85 14.05 -3.61
CA THR A 446 8.75 12.97 -2.62
C THR A 446 10.04 12.81 -1.81
N GLN A 447 11.22 12.92 -2.42
CA GLN A 447 12.50 12.90 -1.70
C GLN A 447 12.63 14.10 -0.74
N ASN A 448 12.09 15.27 -1.10
CA ASN A 448 12.06 16.43 -0.20
C ASN A 448 11.14 16.20 1.00
N LEU A 449 10.02 15.50 0.81
CA LEU A 449 9.13 15.08 1.89
C LEU A 449 9.85 14.11 2.83
N LEU A 450 10.55 13.12 2.28
CA LEU A 450 11.36 12.17 3.05
C LEU A 450 12.36 12.91 3.96
N ARG A 451 13.16 13.83 3.39
CA ARG A 451 14.19 14.59 4.14
C ARG A 451 13.60 15.41 5.29
N ARG A 452 12.33 15.81 5.20
CA ARG A 452 11.63 16.61 6.23
C ARG A 452 10.74 15.78 7.14
N SER A 453 10.57 14.49 6.86
CA SER A 453 9.59 13.61 7.50
C SER A 453 9.74 13.54 9.02
N SER A 454 10.99 13.54 9.54
CA SER A 454 11.25 13.53 10.97
C SER A 454 10.72 14.76 11.70
N LEU A 455 10.74 15.95 11.05
CA LEU A 455 10.20 17.18 11.64
C LEU A 455 8.69 17.11 11.80
N VAL A 456 8.01 16.44 10.86
CA VAL A 456 6.56 16.21 10.93
C VAL A 456 6.25 15.27 12.09
N ARG A 457 7.01 14.16 12.22
CA ARG A 457 6.88 13.23 13.35
C ARG A 457 7.14 13.93 14.68
N ASP A 458 8.22 14.70 14.80
CA ASP A 458 8.56 15.46 16.01
C ASP A 458 7.42 16.40 16.43
N LYS A 459 6.76 17.07 15.47
CA LYS A 459 5.59 17.92 15.74
C LYS A 459 4.41 17.11 16.26
N ILE A 460 4.08 15.98 15.64
CA ILE A 460 2.98 15.10 16.09
C ILE A 460 3.25 14.57 17.50
N TRP A 461 4.47 14.10 17.75
CA TRP A 461 4.91 13.51 19.01
C TRP A 461 5.32 14.52 20.08
N SER A 462 5.23 15.83 19.79
CA SER A 462 5.69 16.91 20.69
C SER A 462 5.00 16.93 22.04
N LYS A 463 3.78 16.38 22.14
CA LYS A 463 3.01 16.29 23.38
C LYS A 463 3.26 14.98 24.15
N ALA A 464 4.08 14.06 23.64
CA ALA A 464 4.50 12.88 24.38
C ALA A 464 5.54 13.30 25.44
N ASP A 465 5.12 13.34 26.70
CA ASP A 465 5.92 13.93 27.78
C ASP A 465 6.96 12.92 28.28
N ARG A 466 8.24 13.28 28.11
CA ARG A 466 9.41 12.45 28.49
C ARG A 466 10.12 12.97 29.73
N SER A 467 9.51 13.88 30.50
CA SER A 467 10.10 14.46 31.72
C SER A 467 10.22 13.47 32.88
N SER A 468 9.38 12.44 32.89
CA SER A 468 9.44 11.32 33.84
C SER A 468 8.69 10.11 33.27
N LEU A 469 8.92 8.93 33.84
CA LEU A 469 8.16 7.74 33.47
C LEU A 469 6.65 7.89 33.72
N ALA A 470 6.26 8.51 34.84
CA ALA A 470 4.85 8.76 35.15
C ALA A 470 4.17 9.59 34.05
N LYS A 471 4.80 10.69 33.64
CA LYS A 471 4.30 11.54 32.56
C LYS A 471 4.28 10.88 31.19
N TRP A 472 5.25 10.03 30.90
CA TRP A 472 5.21 9.21 29.69
C TRP A 472 4.01 8.26 29.69
N ASN A 473 3.77 7.55 30.78
CA ASN A 473 2.65 6.62 30.89
C ASN A 473 1.29 7.33 30.77
N GLU A 474 1.17 8.54 31.31
CA GLU A 474 -0.03 9.39 31.16
C GLU A 474 -0.27 9.81 29.70
N THR A 475 0.78 10.05 28.91
CA THR A 475 0.65 10.72 27.60
C THR A 475 0.86 9.84 26.37
N SER A 476 1.46 8.65 26.52
CA SER A 476 1.86 7.77 25.42
C SER A 476 0.71 6.92 24.85
N GLY A 477 -0.34 6.65 25.63
CA GLY A 477 -1.48 5.81 25.23
C GLY A 477 -2.10 6.25 23.89
N ARG A 478 -2.40 7.55 23.76
CA ARG A 478 -2.95 8.12 22.52
C ARG A 478 -2.04 7.93 21.29
N TYR A 479 -0.73 7.84 21.47
CA TYR A 479 0.21 7.65 20.35
C TYR A 479 0.24 6.19 19.93
N ARG A 480 0.10 5.27 20.88
CA ARG A 480 -0.15 3.85 20.57
C ARG A 480 -1.44 3.71 19.78
N ASP A 481 -2.52 4.34 20.23
CA ASP A 481 -3.80 4.30 19.51
C ASP A 481 -3.71 4.93 18.13
N PHE A 482 -3.12 6.13 18.02
CA PHE A 482 -2.89 6.80 16.75
C PHE A 482 -2.10 5.94 15.76
N VAL A 483 -0.98 5.33 16.19
CA VAL A 483 -0.20 4.44 15.32
C VAL A 483 -1.01 3.20 14.93
N TYR A 484 -1.71 2.57 15.88
CA TYR A 484 -2.51 1.39 15.57
C TYR A 484 -3.64 1.72 14.58
N ASP A 485 -4.29 2.87 14.73
CA ASP A 485 -5.47 3.21 13.94
C ASP A 485 -5.13 3.82 12.57
N GLU A 486 -4.03 4.59 12.49
CA GLU A 486 -3.65 5.32 11.27
C GLU A 486 -2.62 4.59 10.41
N LEU A 487 -1.66 3.87 11.01
CA LEU A 487 -0.60 3.16 10.28
C LEU A 487 -0.95 1.69 10.08
N ILE A 488 -1.37 1.00 11.14
CA ILE A 488 -1.61 -0.45 11.08
C ILE A 488 -3.01 -0.75 10.56
N GLY A 489 -4.02 -0.04 11.05
CA GLY A 489 -5.44 -0.32 10.80
C GLY A 489 -5.97 -1.39 11.74
N ARG A 490 -6.62 -0.99 12.83
CA ARG A 490 -7.10 -1.91 13.87
C ARG A 490 -8.33 -2.72 13.41
N LEU A 491 -8.27 -4.04 13.57
CA LEU A 491 -9.47 -4.90 13.53
C LEU A 491 -10.19 -4.90 14.89
N PRO A 492 -11.51 -5.12 14.94
CA PRO A 492 -12.22 -5.29 16.21
C PRO A 492 -11.59 -6.38 17.07
N ALA A 493 -11.66 -6.26 18.40
CA ALA A 493 -11.17 -7.30 19.29
C ALA A 493 -11.78 -8.67 18.92
N PRO A 494 -10.98 -9.75 18.82
CA PRO A 494 -11.49 -11.05 18.42
C PRO A 494 -12.41 -11.59 19.52
N THR A 495 -13.66 -11.95 19.18
CA THR A 495 -14.67 -12.47 20.14
C THR A 495 -15.01 -13.95 19.94
N MET A 496 -14.48 -14.58 18.89
CA MET A 496 -14.69 -16.01 18.59
C MET A 496 -14.12 -16.92 19.70
N ASP A 497 -14.69 -18.10 19.92
CA ASP A 497 -14.04 -19.10 20.78
C ASP A 497 -12.67 -19.47 20.18
N PRO A 498 -11.56 -19.45 20.94
CA PRO A 498 -10.23 -19.76 20.41
C PRO A 498 -10.09 -21.19 19.87
N ASN A 499 -10.96 -22.14 20.27
CA ASN A 499 -10.98 -23.52 19.78
C ASN A 499 -9.58 -24.13 19.60
N VAL A 500 -8.75 -24.05 20.65
CA VAL A 500 -7.34 -24.43 20.56
C VAL A 500 -7.21 -25.91 20.20
N ARG A 501 -6.47 -26.19 19.12
CA ARG A 501 -6.15 -27.54 18.65
C ARG A 501 -4.65 -27.75 18.65
N THR A 502 -4.19 -28.92 19.07
CA THR A 502 -2.76 -29.25 19.06
C THR A 502 -2.46 -30.66 18.58
N ARG A 503 -1.24 -30.85 18.07
CA ARG A 503 -0.64 -32.17 17.86
C ARG A 503 0.86 -32.14 18.17
N PRO A 504 1.45 -33.20 18.73
CA PRO A 504 2.90 -33.31 18.85
C PRO A 504 3.53 -33.43 17.46
N VAL A 505 4.64 -32.72 17.23
CA VAL A 505 5.34 -32.68 15.92
C VAL A 505 6.82 -33.01 15.99
N LEU A 506 7.41 -32.95 17.19
CA LEU A 506 8.78 -33.36 17.44
C LEU A 506 8.96 -33.69 18.92
N GLU A 507 9.93 -34.53 19.20
CA GLU A 507 10.39 -34.84 20.54
C GLU A 507 11.91 -34.84 20.56
N GLU A 508 12.47 -34.07 21.49
CA GLU A 508 13.91 -33.95 21.72
C GLU A 508 14.25 -34.39 23.14
N ALA A 509 15.53 -34.52 23.46
CA ALA A 509 15.95 -34.99 24.79
C ALA A 509 15.40 -34.13 25.95
N LYS A 510 15.27 -32.81 25.75
CA LYS A 510 14.91 -31.85 26.80
C LYS A 510 13.50 -31.27 26.68
N PHE A 511 12.82 -31.41 25.54
CA PHE A 511 11.51 -30.81 25.32
C PHE A 511 10.66 -31.62 24.34
N ILE A 512 9.36 -31.33 24.32
CA ILE A 512 8.39 -31.83 23.35
C ILE A 512 7.84 -30.63 22.57
N GLY A 513 7.74 -30.74 21.26
CA GLY A 513 7.15 -29.71 20.40
C GLY A 513 5.72 -30.04 20.00
N TYR A 514 4.81 -29.10 20.22
CA TYR A 514 3.40 -29.17 19.82
C TYR A 514 3.10 -28.12 18.77
N GLU A 515 2.56 -28.53 17.62
CA GLU A 515 1.93 -27.60 16.70
C GLU A 515 0.57 -27.17 17.27
N VAL A 516 0.31 -25.88 17.24
CA VAL A 516 -0.87 -25.22 17.84
C VAL A 516 -1.63 -24.48 16.74
N LEU A 517 -2.96 -24.58 16.77
CA LEU A 517 -3.87 -23.83 15.92
C LEU A 517 -5.01 -23.22 16.74
N ILE A 518 -5.23 -21.91 16.60
CA ILE A 518 -6.16 -21.10 17.38
C ILE A 518 -7.05 -20.30 16.43
N ASP A 519 -8.36 -20.34 16.62
CA ASP A 519 -9.29 -19.49 15.85
C ASP A 519 -9.22 -18.03 16.35
N VAL A 520 -9.24 -17.07 15.42
CA VAL A 520 -9.15 -15.63 15.73
C VAL A 520 -10.40 -14.90 15.24
N TYR A 521 -10.69 -15.02 13.94
CA TYR A 521 -11.90 -14.56 13.27
C TYR A 521 -12.40 -15.67 12.35
N PRO A 522 -13.61 -15.58 11.77
CA PRO A 522 -14.01 -16.50 10.71
C PRO A 522 -12.94 -16.56 9.60
N ASP A 523 -12.45 -17.77 9.30
CA ASP A 523 -11.31 -18.08 8.40
C ASP A 523 -9.91 -17.68 8.88
N VAL A 524 -9.77 -16.75 9.83
CA VAL A 524 -8.46 -16.28 10.30
C VAL A 524 -8.04 -17.05 11.54
N VAL A 525 -6.89 -17.69 11.47
CA VAL A 525 -6.30 -18.50 12.55
C VAL A 525 -4.96 -17.94 12.98
N ALA A 526 -4.56 -18.15 14.24
CA ALA A 526 -3.18 -18.07 14.70
C ALA A 526 -2.63 -19.49 14.81
N GLY A 527 -1.33 -19.67 14.61
CA GLY A 527 -0.71 -20.97 14.77
C GLY A 527 0.80 -20.88 14.91
N GLY A 528 1.41 -21.98 15.30
CA GLY A 528 2.85 -22.06 15.54
C GLY A 528 3.24 -23.34 16.26
N ILE A 529 4.49 -23.40 16.72
CA ILE A 529 5.03 -24.56 17.44
C ILE A 529 5.45 -24.14 18.86
N LEU A 530 4.86 -24.77 19.87
CA LEU A 530 5.18 -24.62 21.28
C LEU A 530 6.21 -25.69 21.68
N LEU A 531 7.36 -25.29 22.22
CA LEU A 531 8.31 -26.20 22.86
C LEU A 531 8.13 -26.18 24.38
N LEU A 532 7.80 -27.34 24.94
CA LEU A 532 7.58 -27.55 26.36
C LEU A 532 8.74 -28.36 26.96
N PRO A 533 9.52 -27.79 27.90
CA PRO A 533 10.57 -28.52 28.61
C PRO A 533 10.03 -29.73 29.37
N LYS A 534 10.71 -30.87 29.27
CA LYS A 534 10.34 -32.14 29.93
C LYS A 534 10.59 -32.13 31.45
N ASP A 535 11.46 -31.24 31.92
CA ASP A 535 11.82 -31.09 33.34
C ASP A 535 10.92 -30.09 34.10
N LEU A 536 9.82 -29.64 33.48
CA LEU A 536 8.86 -28.69 34.04
C LEU A 536 8.07 -29.33 35.19
N LYS A 537 8.24 -28.81 36.41
CA LYS A 537 7.57 -29.36 37.61
C LYS A 537 6.12 -28.83 37.72
N PRO A 538 5.19 -29.57 38.35
CA PRO A 538 3.77 -29.17 38.42
C PRO A 538 3.50 -27.78 39.04
N SER A 539 4.33 -27.31 39.98
CA SER A 539 4.20 -25.98 40.60
C SER A 539 5.15 -24.93 40.00
N GLU A 540 5.98 -25.31 39.04
CA GLU A 540 6.98 -24.43 38.44
C GLU A 540 6.35 -23.56 37.35
N LYS A 541 6.67 -22.26 37.38
CA LYS A 541 6.25 -21.29 36.38
C LYS A 541 7.47 -20.73 35.66
N ARG A 542 7.54 -20.94 34.35
CA ARG A 542 8.66 -20.54 33.51
C ARG A 542 8.29 -19.35 32.62
N PRO A 543 9.25 -18.47 32.33
CA PRO A 543 9.09 -17.44 31.32
C PRO A 543 8.96 -18.08 29.93
N VAL A 544 8.26 -17.38 29.04
CA VAL A 544 8.07 -17.74 27.64
C VAL A 544 8.87 -16.79 26.75
N VAL A 545 9.51 -17.32 25.71
CA VAL A 545 10.07 -16.52 24.61
C VAL A 545 9.37 -16.86 23.30
N VAL A 546 8.65 -15.89 22.74
CA VAL A 546 8.06 -15.98 21.40
C VAL A 546 9.17 -15.74 20.37
N CYS A 547 9.41 -16.74 19.52
CA CYS A 547 10.56 -16.83 18.62
C CYS A 547 10.13 -16.70 17.15
N GLN A 548 10.19 -15.49 16.59
CA GLN A 548 9.61 -15.18 15.28
C GLN A 548 10.60 -15.32 14.12
N HIS A 549 10.23 -16.14 13.13
CA HIS A 549 10.94 -16.24 11.84
C HIS A 549 10.65 -15.04 10.90
N GLY A 550 11.45 -14.90 9.86
CA GLY A 550 11.40 -13.85 8.84
C GLY A 550 10.57 -14.21 7.59
N LEU A 551 10.74 -13.42 6.54
CA LEU A 551 10.05 -13.53 5.25
C LEU A 551 10.26 -14.92 4.64
N GLU A 552 9.19 -15.52 4.11
CA GLU A 552 9.17 -16.88 3.52
C GLU A 552 9.57 -18.04 4.48
N GLY A 553 9.88 -17.75 5.75
CA GLY A 553 10.20 -18.76 6.76
C GLY A 553 8.97 -19.45 7.35
N VAL A 554 9.23 -20.48 8.16
CA VAL A 554 8.25 -21.25 8.95
C VAL A 554 8.75 -21.45 10.39
N PRO A 555 7.87 -21.79 11.36
CA PRO A 555 8.26 -22.06 12.74
C PRO A 555 9.44 -23.03 12.91
N MET A 556 9.49 -24.08 12.08
CA MET A 556 10.58 -25.07 12.17
C MET A 556 11.96 -24.51 11.84
N ASP A 557 12.07 -23.39 11.13
CA ASP A 557 13.35 -22.76 10.82
C ASP A 557 14.03 -22.19 12.07
N THR A 558 13.24 -21.77 13.07
CA THR A 558 13.77 -21.25 14.36
C THR A 558 14.14 -22.36 15.34
N ILE A 559 13.69 -23.59 15.09
CA ILE A 559 13.80 -24.75 15.99
C ILE A 559 14.87 -25.72 15.50
N SER A 560 14.95 -25.97 14.20
CA SER A 560 15.81 -27.01 13.62
C SER A 560 17.28 -26.70 13.85
N ARG A 561 18.04 -27.71 14.32
CA ARG A 561 19.52 -27.67 14.49
C ARG A 561 20.29 -28.37 13.37
N ASP A 562 19.58 -28.91 12.39
CA ASP A 562 20.16 -29.68 11.29
C ASP A 562 20.41 -28.81 10.06
N ASP A 563 21.68 -28.69 9.67
CA ASP A 563 22.14 -28.05 8.42
C ASP A 563 21.55 -28.72 7.16
N LYS A 564 21.14 -29.99 7.24
CA LYS A 564 20.57 -30.71 6.09
C LYS A 564 19.18 -30.21 5.67
N ARG A 565 18.44 -29.53 6.56
CA ARG A 565 17.24 -28.76 6.19
C ARG A 565 17.69 -27.41 5.64
N LYS A 566 17.97 -27.35 4.34
CA LYS A 566 18.44 -26.16 3.63
C LYS A 566 17.71 -24.88 4.09
N GLY A 567 18.47 -23.90 4.57
CA GLY A 567 18.12 -22.48 4.60
C GLY A 567 17.75 -21.86 5.96
N GLY A 568 17.27 -22.61 6.95
CA GLY A 568 16.85 -22.02 8.23
C GLY A 568 17.99 -21.83 9.24
N PHE A 569 18.83 -22.86 9.41
CA PHE A 569 19.83 -22.92 10.48
C PHE A 569 20.90 -21.81 10.38
N GLU A 570 21.31 -21.44 9.16
CA GLU A 570 22.30 -20.38 8.94
C GLU A 570 21.88 -19.03 9.52
N TYR A 571 20.58 -18.73 9.50
CA TYR A 571 20.03 -17.47 10.00
C TYR A 571 19.62 -17.57 11.47
N TYR A 572 19.00 -18.68 11.87
CA TYR A 572 18.36 -18.78 13.19
C TYR A 572 19.18 -19.55 14.22
N SER A 573 20.12 -20.38 13.78
CA SER A 573 20.95 -21.24 14.65
C SER A 573 20.14 -22.04 15.69
N GLY A 574 18.90 -22.43 15.34
CA GLY A 574 18.00 -23.15 16.24
C GLY A 574 17.65 -22.39 17.53
N PHE A 575 17.64 -21.05 17.52
CA PHE A 575 17.55 -20.25 18.76
C PHE A 575 16.33 -20.55 19.64
N ALA A 576 15.21 -21.01 19.08
CA ALA A 576 14.06 -21.44 19.87
C ALA A 576 14.39 -22.72 20.67
N ALA A 577 15.04 -23.69 20.04
CA ALA A 577 15.51 -24.91 20.71
C ALA A 577 16.61 -24.60 21.75
N GLU A 578 17.54 -23.69 21.44
CA GLU A 578 18.58 -23.25 22.39
C GLU A 578 17.99 -22.59 23.64
N LEU A 579 16.96 -21.77 23.48
CA LEU A 579 16.24 -21.17 24.61
C LEU A 579 15.45 -22.22 25.40
N ALA A 580 14.82 -23.19 24.73
CA ALA A 580 14.17 -24.32 25.40
C ALA A 580 15.16 -25.13 26.25
N ASP A 581 16.37 -25.38 25.74
CA ASP A 581 17.45 -26.06 26.46
C ASP A 581 17.94 -25.29 27.71
N ARG A 582 17.88 -23.96 27.66
CA ARG A 582 18.14 -23.05 28.78
C ARG A 582 16.99 -23.01 29.80
N GLY A 583 15.92 -23.72 29.53
CA GLY A 583 14.79 -23.91 30.42
C GLY A 583 13.62 -22.96 30.14
N PHE A 584 13.69 -22.08 29.15
CA PHE A 584 12.53 -21.28 28.76
C PHE A 584 11.45 -22.16 28.13
N ILE A 585 10.19 -21.76 28.22
CA ILE A 585 9.17 -22.24 27.28
C ILE A 585 9.32 -21.39 26.01
N THR A 586 9.25 -21.97 24.83
CA THR A 586 9.34 -21.18 23.58
C THR A 586 8.14 -21.42 22.69
N TYR A 587 7.68 -20.37 22.02
CA TYR A 587 6.62 -20.47 21.03
C TYR A 587 7.06 -19.83 19.72
N ALA A 588 7.12 -20.60 18.64
CA ALA A 588 7.48 -20.15 17.30
C ALA A 588 6.20 -19.96 16.46
N PRO A 589 5.63 -18.74 16.39
CA PRO A 589 4.45 -18.45 15.57
C PRO A 589 4.73 -18.55 14.07
N GLN A 590 3.73 -19.00 13.30
CA GLN A 590 3.64 -18.75 11.87
C GLN A 590 3.00 -17.37 11.64
N ASN A 591 3.53 -16.60 10.69
CA ASN A 591 2.91 -15.37 10.16
C ASN A 591 2.63 -15.49 8.65
N PRO A 592 1.72 -14.67 8.06
CA PRO A 592 1.28 -14.80 6.67
C PRO A 592 2.27 -14.17 5.67
N TYR A 593 3.54 -14.59 5.69
CA TYR A 593 4.62 -14.02 4.87
C TYR A 593 5.26 -15.02 3.91
N ARG A 594 4.53 -16.07 3.51
CA ARG A 594 5.05 -17.15 2.67
C ARG A 594 4.19 -17.37 1.43
N GLY A 595 4.83 -17.66 0.30
CA GLY A 595 4.17 -17.91 -0.98
C GLY A 595 4.20 -16.74 -1.97
N GLN A 596 5.18 -15.83 -1.85
CA GLN A 596 5.43 -14.73 -2.77
C GLN A 596 4.14 -13.92 -3.04
N HIS A 597 3.72 -13.79 -4.30
CA HIS A 597 2.49 -13.04 -4.66
C HIS A 597 1.24 -13.51 -3.91
N ARG A 598 1.15 -14.79 -3.51
CA ARG A 598 0.00 -15.32 -2.77
C ARG A 598 -0.24 -14.54 -1.49
N PHE A 599 0.78 -14.31 -0.67
CA PHE A 599 0.62 -13.51 0.55
C PHE A 599 0.72 -12.01 0.29
N ARG A 600 1.58 -11.55 -0.63
CA ARG A 600 1.76 -10.12 -0.90
C ARG A 600 0.47 -9.44 -1.38
N THR A 601 -0.41 -10.19 -2.07
CA THR A 601 -1.72 -9.67 -2.49
C THR A 601 -2.69 -9.43 -1.34
N LEU A 602 -2.46 -10.03 -0.16
CA LEU A 602 -3.26 -9.74 1.04
C LEU A 602 -3.15 -8.26 1.41
N GLN A 603 -1.94 -7.69 1.45
CA GLN A 603 -1.73 -6.26 1.70
C GLN A 603 -2.55 -5.40 0.73
N ARG A 604 -2.61 -5.78 -0.54
CA ARG A 604 -3.35 -5.05 -1.58
C ARG A 604 -4.86 -5.13 -1.41
N LYS A 605 -5.38 -6.26 -0.92
CA LYS A 605 -6.80 -6.44 -0.54
C LYS A 605 -7.14 -5.64 0.72
N SER A 606 -6.17 -5.50 1.64
CA SER A 606 -6.37 -4.88 2.95
C SER A 606 -6.27 -3.36 2.92
N ASN A 607 -5.33 -2.78 2.17
CA ASN A 607 -5.09 -1.34 2.13
C ASN A 607 -6.37 -0.51 1.90
N PRO A 608 -7.26 -0.84 0.93
CA PRO A 608 -8.48 -0.07 0.71
C PRO A 608 -9.48 -0.12 1.87
N LEU A 609 -9.32 -1.06 2.79
CA LEU A 609 -10.13 -1.17 4.02
C LEU A 609 -9.46 -0.49 5.22
N LYS A 610 -8.39 0.29 5.01
CA LYS A 610 -7.53 0.89 6.05
C LYS A 610 -6.90 -0.19 6.93
N ARG A 611 -6.29 -1.20 6.31
CA ARG A 611 -5.68 -2.35 6.99
C ARG A 611 -4.36 -2.71 6.32
N SER A 612 -3.42 -3.19 7.13
CA SER A 612 -2.15 -3.78 6.70
C SER A 612 -2.12 -5.28 7.05
N LEU A 613 -1.06 -5.99 6.67
CA LEU A 613 -0.80 -7.34 7.16
C LEU A 613 -0.84 -7.40 8.70
N PHE A 614 -0.30 -6.38 9.37
CA PHE A 614 -0.26 -6.31 10.82
C PHE A 614 -1.64 -6.13 11.49
N SER A 615 -2.67 -5.73 10.73
CA SER A 615 -4.06 -5.75 11.18
C SER A 615 -4.53 -7.15 11.57
N TYR A 616 -3.99 -8.19 10.93
CA TYR A 616 -4.33 -9.59 11.21
C TYR A 616 -3.37 -10.19 12.25
N ILE A 617 -2.09 -9.85 12.15
CA ILE A 617 -1.02 -10.42 12.98
C ILE A 617 -1.13 -9.99 14.43
N ILE A 618 -1.49 -8.73 14.72
CA ILE A 618 -1.63 -8.30 16.10
C ILE A 618 -2.73 -9.10 16.83
N PRO A 619 -3.96 -9.25 16.30
CA PRO A 619 -4.96 -10.16 16.88
C PRO A 619 -4.53 -11.62 16.97
N GLN A 620 -3.76 -12.14 16.00
CA GLN A 620 -3.19 -13.49 16.08
C GLN A 620 -2.27 -13.63 17.29
N HIS A 621 -1.36 -12.68 17.49
CA HIS A 621 -0.48 -12.66 18.67
C HIS A 621 -1.24 -12.41 19.98
N GLN A 622 -2.31 -11.62 19.99
CA GLN A 622 -3.17 -11.46 21.17
C GLN A 622 -3.73 -12.82 21.60
N ARG A 623 -4.30 -13.59 20.66
CA ARG A 623 -4.83 -14.93 20.95
C ARG A 623 -3.75 -15.92 21.37
N THR A 624 -2.58 -15.84 20.76
CA THR A 624 -1.40 -16.62 21.19
C THR A 624 -1.04 -16.31 22.64
N ILE A 625 -0.95 -15.04 23.02
CA ILE A 625 -0.63 -14.64 24.40
C ILE A 625 -1.70 -15.15 25.37
N ASP A 626 -2.97 -14.96 25.04
CA ASP A 626 -4.09 -15.40 25.89
C ASP A 626 -4.05 -16.92 26.14
N PHE A 627 -3.75 -17.70 25.10
CA PHE A 627 -3.54 -19.14 25.21
C PHE A 627 -2.32 -19.48 26.08
N LEU A 628 -1.16 -18.86 25.82
CA LEU A 628 0.06 -19.13 26.57
C LEU A 628 -0.12 -18.85 28.06
N LYS A 629 -0.79 -17.76 28.43
CA LYS A 629 -1.10 -17.39 29.83
C LYS A 629 -1.91 -18.45 30.58
N GLN A 630 -2.68 -19.28 29.87
CA GLN A 630 -3.52 -20.33 30.48
C GLN A 630 -2.74 -21.63 30.74
N LEU A 631 -1.53 -21.78 30.18
CA LEU A 631 -0.76 -23.01 30.35
C LEU A 631 -0.24 -23.15 31.81
N PRO A 632 -0.36 -24.35 32.42
CA PRO A 632 -0.09 -24.54 33.84
C PRO A 632 1.36 -24.27 34.24
N GLY A 633 2.33 -24.39 33.34
CA GLY A 633 3.74 -24.06 33.62
C GLY A 633 4.22 -22.70 33.10
N VAL A 634 3.34 -21.86 32.54
CA VAL A 634 3.69 -20.53 32.06
C VAL A 634 3.48 -19.48 33.14
N ASP A 635 4.46 -18.60 33.30
CA ASP A 635 4.32 -17.35 34.03
C ASP A 635 3.68 -16.27 33.12
N PRO A 636 2.43 -15.85 33.40
CA PRO A 636 1.69 -14.94 32.51
C PRO A 636 2.25 -13.52 32.46
N GLN A 637 3.16 -13.15 33.37
CA GLN A 637 3.80 -11.83 33.40
C GLN A 637 5.15 -11.81 32.67
N ARG A 638 5.66 -12.98 32.25
CA ARG A 638 7.00 -13.12 31.66
C ARG A 638 6.97 -13.75 30.28
N ILE A 639 6.26 -13.11 29.36
CA ILE A 639 6.21 -13.48 27.94
C ILE A 639 7.01 -12.45 27.14
N ALA A 640 8.19 -12.83 26.65
CA ALA A 640 9.06 -11.99 25.82
C ALA A 640 8.88 -12.28 24.32
N PHE A 641 9.28 -11.33 23.49
CA PHE A 641 9.35 -11.46 22.04
C PHE A 641 10.79 -11.36 21.54
N TYR A 642 11.20 -12.25 20.63
CA TYR A 642 12.49 -12.19 19.93
C TYR A 642 12.30 -12.64 18.48
N GLY A 643 12.61 -11.76 17.53
CA GLY A 643 12.49 -12.06 16.10
C GLY A 643 13.62 -11.49 15.26
N LEU A 644 13.87 -12.15 14.13
CA LEU A 644 14.90 -11.78 13.15
C LEU A 644 14.28 -11.41 11.79
N SER A 645 14.82 -10.39 11.11
CA SER A 645 14.41 -9.95 9.77
C SER A 645 12.95 -9.46 9.77
N TYR A 646 12.08 -10.02 8.93
CA TYR A 646 10.64 -9.77 9.05
C TYR A 646 10.08 -10.10 10.45
N GLY A 647 10.73 -11.01 11.20
CA GLY A 647 10.44 -11.22 12.61
C GLY A 647 10.91 -10.08 13.52
N GLY A 648 12.01 -9.41 13.17
CA GLY A 648 12.41 -8.12 13.77
C GLY A 648 11.43 -7.00 13.41
N LYS A 649 10.92 -6.98 12.17
CA LYS A 649 9.84 -6.09 11.72
C LYS A 649 8.60 -6.27 12.61
N THR A 650 8.26 -7.52 12.95
CA THR A 650 7.21 -7.88 13.92
C THR A 650 7.56 -7.44 15.34
N ALA A 651 8.81 -7.56 15.78
CA ALA A 651 9.28 -7.16 17.13
C ALA A 651 9.07 -5.67 17.45
N VAL A 652 8.99 -4.82 16.42
CA VAL A 652 8.70 -3.38 16.55
C VAL A 652 7.27 -3.00 16.14
N ARG A 653 6.41 -3.95 15.76
CA ARG A 653 5.01 -3.66 15.37
C ARG A 653 3.98 -4.33 16.27
N VAL A 654 4.28 -5.52 16.77
CA VAL A 654 3.36 -6.30 17.62
C VAL A 654 3.54 -5.97 19.10
N PRO A 655 4.72 -6.15 19.74
CA PRO A 655 4.90 -5.85 21.16
C PRO A 655 4.55 -4.42 21.58
N PRO A 656 4.81 -3.37 20.76
CA PRO A 656 4.36 -2.01 21.07
C PRO A 656 2.85 -1.86 21.24
N MET A 657 2.06 -2.66 20.53
CA MET A 657 0.59 -2.62 20.54
C MET A 657 0.01 -3.56 21.60
N LEU A 658 0.69 -4.67 21.89
CA LEU A 658 0.27 -5.67 22.89
C LEU A 658 1.11 -5.52 24.16
N THR A 659 0.56 -4.86 25.17
CA THR A 659 1.25 -4.55 26.44
C THR A 659 1.60 -5.78 27.27
N ASP A 660 1.04 -6.94 26.94
CA ASP A 660 1.28 -8.22 27.61
C ASP A 660 2.64 -8.86 27.26
N TYR A 661 3.27 -8.46 26.16
CA TYR A 661 4.69 -8.79 25.97
C TYR A 661 5.49 -7.98 26.97
N CYS A 662 6.28 -8.62 27.84
CA CYS A 662 7.04 -7.93 28.87
C CYS A 662 8.37 -7.35 28.38
N LEU A 663 8.85 -7.78 27.20
CA LEU A 663 10.13 -7.43 26.59
C LEU A 663 10.09 -7.71 25.07
N SER A 664 10.86 -6.96 24.27
CA SER A 664 11.03 -7.24 22.84
C SER A 664 12.49 -7.10 22.37
N ILE A 665 12.95 -8.03 21.53
CA ILE A 665 14.25 -8.01 20.85
C ILE A 665 14.02 -7.99 19.34
N CYS A 666 14.52 -6.95 18.68
CA CYS A 666 14.52 -6.80 17.22
C CYS A 666 15.91 -7.12 16.66
N SER A 667 16.04 -8.25 15.97
CA SER A 667 17.30 -8.68 15.35
C SER A 667 17.26 -8.49 13.84
N ALA A 668 18.37 -7.99 13.29
CA ALA A 668 18.64 -7.92 11.84
C ALA A 668 17.52 -7.27 11.01
N ASP A 669 16.87 -6.23 11.56
CA ASP A 669 15.82 -5.45 10.89
C ASP A 669 15.84 -3.97 11.28
N PHE A 670 16.18 -3.65 12.54
CA PHE A 670 16.08 -2.29 13.07
C PHE A 670 16.93 -1.27 12.30
N ASN A 671 16.33 -0.25 11.68
CA ASN A 671 17.04 0.79 10.94
C ASN A 671 16.18 2.07 10.73
N GLU A 672 16.72 3.07 10.01
CA GLU A 672 15.92 4.18 9.47
C GLU A 672 14.99 3.65 8.35
N TRP A 673 13.87 3.08 8.77
CA TRP A 673 12.97 2.31 7.89
C TRP A 673 12.26 3.18 6.86
N VAL A 674 11.86 4.38 7.26
CA VAL A 674 11.23 5.38 6.38
C VAL A 674 12.18 5.76 5.24
N TYR A 675 13.45 6.01 5.54
CA TYR A 675 14.49 6.26 4.53
C TYR A 675 14.65 5.06 3.61
N LYS A 676 14.78 3.86 4.19
CA LYS A 676 14.95 2.61 3.44
C LYS A 676 13.79 2.31 2.48
N ASN A 677 12.57 2.68 2.82
CA ASN A 677 11.41 2.44 1.95
C ASN A 677 11.15 3.59 0.95
N THR A 678 11.82 4.73 1.07
CA THR A 678 11.46 5.91 0.27
C THR A 678 12.60 6.43 -0.60
N THR A 679 13.86 6.25 -0.20
CA THR A 679 14.98 6.84 -0.95
C THR A 679 15.19 6.17 -2.31
N VAL A 680 15.59 6.95 -3.31
CA VAL A 680 16.06 6.45 -4.61
C VAL A 680 17.58 6.45 -4.74
N GLU A 681 18.29 6.89 -3.69
CA GLU A 681 19.73 7.17 -3.72
C GLU A 681 20.55 6.06 -3.05
N SER A 682 19.93 4.99 -2.57
CA SER A 682 20.59 3.90 -1.86
C SER A 682 20.26 2.52 -2.43
N PHE A 683 21.27 1.67 -2.59
CA PHE A 683 21.11 0.28 -3.03
C PHE A 683 20.35 -0.61 -2.03
N MET A 684 20.22 -0.18 -0.78
CA MET A 684 19.47 -0.91 0.25
C MET A 684 17.97 -0.58 0.23
N SER A 685 17.55 0.36 -0.63
CA SER A 685 16.17 0.82 -0.65
C SER A 685 15.21 -0.23 -1.22
N TYR A 686 14.08 -0.44 -0.54
CA TYR A 686 13.01 -1.33 -0.99
C TYR A 686 12.29 -0.83 -2.25
N VAL A 687 12.49 0.43 -2.65
CA VAL A 687 11.99 0.93 -3.94
C VAL A 687 12.50 0.06 -5.11
N PHE A 688 13.69 -0.52 -4.99
CA PHE A 688 14.35 -1.32 -6.03
C PHE A 688 14.15 -2.83 -5.93
N THR A 689 13.37 -3.32 -4.97
CA THR A 689 13.25 -4.76 -4.65
C THR A 689 11.85 -5.29 -5.00
N PRO A 690 11.62 -6.62 -5.04
CA PRO A 690 10.31 -7.16 -5.46
C PRO A 690 9.21 -7.11 -4.38
N GLU A 691 9.52 -6.75 -3.14
CA GLU A 691 8.60 -6.74 -2.00
C GLU A 691 7.63 -5.54 -2.03
N TYR A 692 6.66 -5.54 -2.95
CA TYR A 692 5.68 -4.44 -3.06
C TYR A 692 4.67 -4.36 -1.90
N GLU A 693 4.61 -5.36 -1.02
CA GLU A 693 3.81 -5.37 0.20
C GLU A 693 4.44 -4.57 1.34
N ILE A 694 5.73 -4.23 1.23
CA ILE A 694 6.51 -3.69 2.35
C ILE A 694 6.17 -2.24 2.69
N PHE A 695 5.56 -1.52 1.73
CA PHE A 695 5.25 -0.11 1.84
C PHE A 695 4.01 0.11 2.73
N GLU A 696 4.16 0.94 3.76
CA GLU A 696 3.14 1.23 4.77
C GLU A 696 2.64 2.68 4.61
N TRP A 697 1.31 2.86 4.55
CA TRP A 697 0.74 4.18 4.25
C TRP A 697 1.16 5.22 5.29
N ASN A 698 1.77 6.31 4.81
CA ASN A 698 2.08 7.49 5.61
C ASN A 698 2.95 7.21 6.86
N MET A 699 3.76 6.15 6.85
CA MET A 699 4.67 5.84 7.95
C MET A 699 5.66 6.98 8.19
N GLY A 700 6.12 7.63 7.12
CA GLY A 700 7.05 8.76 7.17
C GLY A 700 6.59 9.90 8.07
N HIS A 701 5.29 10.11 8.21
CA HIS A 701 4.75 11.15 9.08
C HIS A 701 4.14 10.63 10.37
N THR A 702 3.85 9.34 10.47
CA THR A 702 3.17 8.75 11.62
C THR A 702 4.17 8.31 12.69
N ALA A 703 5.07 7.39 12.36
CA ALA A 703 6.03 6.78 13.26
C ALA A 703 7.13 6.07 12.48
N ASN A 704 8.40 6.23 12.88
CA ASN A 704 9.47 5.32 12.47
C ASN A 704 9.79 4.31 13.57
N TYR A 705 10.81 3.48 13.38
CA TYR A 705 11.21 2.43 14.32
C TYR A 705 11.50 2.97 15.71
N ALA A 706 12.12 4.14 15.85
CA ALA A 706 12.31 4.75 17.14
C ALA A 706 10.98 5.06 17.85
N GLU A 707 10.02 5.66 17.14
CA GLU A 707 8.70 5.97 17.69
C GLU A 707 7.93 4.71 18.10
N LEU A 708 7.99 3.66 17.28
CA LEU A 708 7.41 2.35 17.60
C LEU A 708 8.06 1.74 18.85
N SER A 709 9.38 1.80 18.97
CA SER A 709 10.11 1.30 20.14
C SER A 709 9.87 2.12 21.40
N TYR A 710 9.60 3.43 21.32
CA TYR A 710 9.22 4.20 22.52
C TYR A 710 7.96 3.65 23.19
N LEU A 711 7.02 3.11 22.40
CA LEU A 711 5.78 2.53 22.91
C LEU A 711 5.97 1.20 23.66
N MET A 712 7.20 0.66 23.70
CA MET A 712 7.59 -0.40 24.61
C MET A 712 7.71 0.08 26.05
N THR A 713 8.12 1.32 26.30
CA THR A 713 8.34 1.89 27.64
C THR A 713 7.13 1.67 28.56
N PRO A 714 7.32 1.16 29.80
CA PRO A 714 8.59 0.95 30.53
C PRO A 714 9.30 -0.40 30.29
N ARG A 715 8.84 -1.20 29.34
CA ARG A 715 9.32 -2.55 29.10
C ARG A 715 10.71 -2.54 28.44
N PRO A 716 11.58 -3.52 28.71
CA PRO A 716 12.88 -3.58 28.07
C PRO A 716 12.79 -3.80 26.56
N PHE A 717 13.71 -3.19 25.83
CA PHE A 717 13.81 -3.29 24.37
C PHE A 717 15.28 -3.47 23.96
N MET A 718 15.55 -4.36 23.01
CA MET A 718 16.91 -4.58 22.52
C MET A 718 16.97 -4.68 21.00
N VAL A 719 18.10 -4.24 20.44
CA VAL A 719 18.45 -4.42 19.03
C VAL A 719 19.67 -5.34 18.92
N GLU A 720 19.67 -6.26 17.95
CA GLU A 720 20.81 -7.13 17.62
C GLU A 720 21.18 -6.94 16.14
N ARG A 721 22.46 -6.67 15.86
CA ARG A 721 22.95 -6.27 14.55
C ARG A 721 24.30 -6.90 14.21
N GLY A 722 24.35 -7.63 13.09
CA GLY A 722 25.61 -8.10 12.50
C GLY A 722 26.22 -7.04 11.57
N HIS A 723 27.54 -6.86 11.63
CA HIS A 723 28.25 -5.90 10.77
C HIS A 723 28.10 -6.20 9.26
N ASP A 724 28.01 -7.47 8.88
CA ASP A 724 27.89 -7.93 7.49
C ASP A 724 26.43 -8.18 7.07
N ASP A 725 25.45 -7.75 7.88
CA ASP A 725 24.04 -7.89 7.57
C ASP A 725 23.60 -6.88 6.50
N GLY A 726 23.38 -7.40 5.28
CA GLY A 726 22.95 -6.63 4.11
C GLY A 726 21.55 -5.98 4.21
N VAL A 727 20.80 -6.20 5.30
CA VAL A 727 19.52 -5.51 5.52
C VAL A 727 19.72 -4.02 5.82
N SER A 728 20.82 -3.60 6.42
CA SER A 728 21.07 -2.19 6.74
C SER A 728 22.57 -1.90 6.81
N LEU A 729 22.94 -0.66 7.12
CA LEU A 729 24.27 -0.27 7.58
C LEU A 729 24.23 0.03 9.09
N ASP A 730 25.36 -0.16 9.76
CA ASP A 730 25.50 0.11 11.20
C ASP A 730 25.19 1.56 11.54
N GLU A 731 25.56 2.49 10.67
CA GLU A 731 25.31 3.92 10.84
C GLU A 731 23.82 4.23 10.91
N PHE A 732 23.00 3.57 10.07
CA PHE A 732 21.55 3.77 10.09
C PHE A 732 20.89 3.07 11.28
N VAL A 733 21.38 1.88 11.67
CA VAL A 733 20.92 1.21 12.89
C VAL A 733 21.24 2.06 14.12
N ALA A 734 22.49 2.52 14.24
CA ALA A 734 22.96 3.34 15.35
C ALA A 734 22.26 4.70 15.39
N PHE A 735 22.05 5.35 14.24
CA PHE A 735 21.33 6.62 14.15
C PHE A 735 19.91 6.51 14.70
N GLU A 736 19.16 5.49 14.27
CA GLU A 736 17.79 5.31 14.74
C GLU A 736 17.75 4.86 16.21
N TYR A 737 18.65 3.95 16.61
CA TYR A 737 18.73 3.44 17.98
C TYR A 737 19.14 4.52 18.99
N ALA A 738 19.98 5.48 18.60
CA ALA A 738 20.35 6.61 19.45
C ALA A 738 19.12 7.40 19.94
N LYS A 739 18.06 7.48 19.11
CA LYS A 739 16.80 8.12 19.50
C LYS A 739 16.08 7.32 20.60
N VAL A 740 16.05 5.98 20.49
CA VAL A 740 15.52 5.04 21.51
C VAL A 740 16.29 5.16 22.81
N ARG A 741 17.62 5.07 22.76
CA ARG A 741 18.48 5.20 23.95
C ARG A 741 18.27 6.53 24.66
N ARG A 742 18.18 7.63 23.90
CA ARG A 742 17.88 8.96 24.45
C ARG A 742 16.51 9.02 25.11
N HIS A 743 15.50 8.39 24.53
CA HIS A 743 14.16 8.32 25.12
C HIS A 743 14.18 7.59 26.47
N TYR A 744 14.71 6.36 26.51
CA TYR A 744 14.82 5.56 27.74
C TYR A 744 15.64 6.27 28.82
N ALA A 745 16.75 6.92 28.45
CA ALA A 745 17.54 7.71 29.40
C ALA A 745 16.74 8.88 30.00
N LYS A 746 15.98 9.63 29.17
CA LYS A 746 15.18 10.78 29.65
C LYS A 746 14.07 10.38 30.64
N VAL A 747 13.49 9.19 30.49
CA VAL A 747 12.47 8.67 31.41
C VAL A 747 13.05 7.86 32.59
N GLY A 748 14.38 7.80 32.73
CA GLY A 748 15.07 7.14 33.85
C GLY A 748 15.20 5.62 33.72
N LEU A 749 15.17 5.07 32.51
CA LEU A 749 15.22 3.63 32.20
C LEU A 749 16.39 3.27 31.27
N GLY A 750 17.50 4.01 31.33
CA GLY A 750 18.64 3.81 30.42
C GLY A 750 19.27 2.42 30.48
N ASP A 751 19.07 1.68 31.57
CA ASP A 751 19.51 0.30 31.82
C ASP A 751 18.56 -0.77 31.24
N LYS A 752 17.38 -0.37 30.72
CA LYS A 752 16.39 -1.27 30.10
C LYS A 752 16.45 -1.31 28.57
N THR A 753 17.43 -0.65 27.95
CA THR A 753 17.62 -0.71 26.50
C THR A 753 19.09 -0.91 26.16
N GLU A 754 19.36 -1.88 25.29
CA GLU A 754 20.70 -2.14 24.77
C GLU A 754 20.71 -2.49 23.28
N ILE A 755 21.87 -2.35 22.65
CA ILE A 755 22.13 -2.78 21.28
C ILE A 755 23.38 -3.65 21.28
N GLU A 756 23.31 -4.80 20.63
CA GLU A 756 24.48 -5.65 20.34
C GLU A 756 24.90 -5.46 18.89
N PHE A 757 26.16 -5.08 18.70
CA PHE A 757 26.85 -5.20 17.43
C PHE A 757 27.80 -6.39 17.50
N PHE A 758 27.79 -7.24 16.48
CA PHE A 758 28.70 -8.38 16.38
C PHE A 758 29.27 -8.53 14.98
N ASN A 759 30.45 -9.15 14.89
CA ASN A 759 31.08 -9.45 13.61
C ASN A 759 30.43 -10.69 12.99
N GLY A 760 29.56 -10.48 12.00
CA GLY A 760 28.88 -11.55 11.31
C GLY A 760 27.74 -11.09 10.42
N PRO A 761 27.10 -12.04 9.70
CA PRO A 761 26.11 -11.77 8.68
C PRO A 761 24.71 -11.53 9.26
N HIS A 762 23.71 -11.53 8.38
CA HIS A 762 22.29 -11.57 8.73
C HIS A 762 21.92 -12.84 9.50
N LYS A 763 21.99 -12.83 10.84
CA LYS A 763 21.65 -13.98 11.69
C LYS A 763 21.33 -13.60 13.14
N ILE A 764 20.72 -14.55 13.86
CA ILE A 764 20.67 -14.54 15.33
C ILE A 764 22.08 -14.82 15.86
N HIS A 765 22.62 -13.92 16.70
CA HIS A 765 23.90 -14.16 17.36
C HIS A 765 23.69 -14.96 18.65
N GLY A 766 22.68 -14.61 19.44
CA GLY A 766 22.30 -15.39 20.62
C GLY A 766 23.30 -15.30 21.77
N VAL A 767 24.08 -14.22 21.87
CA VAL A 767 25.02 -14.02 22.98
C VAL A 767 24.48 -12.97 23.94
N ALA A 768 24.55 -11.68 23.59
CA ALA A 768 24.02 -10.65 24.48
C ALA A 768 22.49 -10.71 24.56
N THR A 769 21.81 -11.13 23.51
CA THR A 769 20.35 -11.33 23.49
C THR A 769 19.88 -12.38 24.50
N TYR A 770 20.58 -13.52 24.64
CA TYR A 770 20.25 -14.50 25.68
C TYR A 770 20.54 -13.98 27.07
N ASP A 771 21.62 -13.24 27.26
CA ASP A 771 21.95 -12.59 28.52
C ASP A 771 20.91 -11.54 28.92
N PHE A 772 20.40 -10.77 27.97
CA PHE A 772 19.29 -9.83 28.15
C PHE A 772 18.01 -10.54 28.59
N LEU A 773 17.66 -11.66 27.94
CA LEU A 773 16.51 -12.49 28.33
C LEU A 773 16.64 -13.01 29.76
N HIS A 774 17.77 -13.62 30.12
CA HIS A 774 18.01 -14.13 31.48
C HIS A 774 17.89 -13.01 32.54
N ARG A 775 18.46 -11.84 32.26
CA ARG A 775 18.45 -10.67 33.16
C ARG A 775 17.04 -10.14 33.36
N HIS A 776 16.31 -9.85 32.29
CA HIS A 776 15.02 -9.16 32.37
C HIS A 776 13.83 -10.08 32.59
N LEU A 777 13.95 -11.38 32.32
CA LEU A 777 12.95 -12.38 32.71
C LEU A 777 13.24 -13.00 34.07
N ASN A 778 14.29 -12.55 34.78
CA ASN A 778 14.73 -13.09 36.06
C ASN A 778 14.80 -14.63 36.03
N TRP A 779 15.50 -15.16 35.04
CA TRP A 779 15.66 -16.60 34.84
C TRP A 779 17.14 -16.98 34.98
N PRO A 780 17.50 -17.90 35.88
CA PRO A 780 18.90 -18.20 36.15
C PRO A 780 19.60 -18.74 34.90
N LYS A 781 20.83 -18.28 34.67
CA LYS A 781 21.72 -18.94 33.69
C LYS A 781 22.05 -20.32 34.25
N LYS A 782 21.98 -21.37 33.44
CA LYS A 782 22.55 -22.67 33.83
C LYS A 782 24.06 -22.49 33.93
N THR A 783 24.60 -22.51 35.15
CA THR A 783 26.04 -22.68 35.37
C THR A 783 26.39 -24.07 34.86
N GLY A 784 27.31 -24.17 33.89
CA GLY A 784 27.72 -25.46 33.36
C GLY A 784 28.18 -26.39 34.49
N ASN A 785 27.63 -27.59 34.52
CA ASN A 785 28.29 -28.75 35.12
C ASN A 785 28.97 -29.51 33.99
#